data_AF-A0A2G6WUG7-F1
#
_entry.id   AF-A0A2G6WUG7-F1
#
_cell.length_a   1.000
_cell.length_b   1.000
_cell.length_c   1.000
_cell.angle_alpha   90.00
_cell.angle_beta   90.00
_cell.angle_gamma   90.00
#
_symmetry.space_group_name_H-M   'P 1'
#
loop_
_entity.id
_entity.type
_entity.pdbx_description
1 polymer ?
#
loop_
_entity_poly.entity_id
_entity_poly.type
_entity_poly.pdbx_seq_one_letter_code
_entity_poly.pdbx_strand_id
1 'polypeptide(L)'
;MHPVRVPRWASCWLLGLALWLWAFSASAVEAVKFSALARGNIAVAQAVEVLEDPTARLSASEVLALPTGGANGFVPATPDQLMRGFSTSAVWLRLSLVNDAQETRTARFGLNVTWLRHVEFHLLRTRDGQPAWTHAQAGVSDPMDATHRYDRVPQLKIDLQPGESVQVLVRVMSTGQIKLVLELHTDEAWHHIERNHALLSGLLIGGLLAFAVYSAALWWISRAPMLAFQAGSFALLALYEATYRGYARIALWPNSTDWSYRGHSVMVAATVLCLLLYFHERSRQSPVRVPGRPLLYVLAGVEIVVLLGTLLGPYATFASIGIVNAPLIVLTLTVCTFIYQRRAGPGGRLSLLVMLVICVGALMRMSALMFAERSMSDFDHYALAFPGMLVGAFAITAWSFQETRQRNAAQQTLLAWQAQEQLRLEEEVVRKTRALSEALGQAEQRTREQKELLAYISHDLRAPVATILGNLRLMQDAGDTPAPTRLATIERSAAYQLELIDDLVDYAKGELAPLAVEAQPVQLRTLVDNIAQYADALAQRQHNSFELTIDGALPAMVHLDGKRLQQVVLNLLSNAAKFTRNGTIALRVHALPAAVGDAWQLHFEVTDSGTGIDTDTLDRMTRLLADNAPSMAGGGLGLVIAQRIVQRMGGQLAIHSGMGTGTRVVFSLSTEPAPSSDAPSAPPPPEPIAAPAPRAKPRARGRPLPVLTPLSPTQKDELEALARDGRWSDLHEWVNRLATDAHSQPMVLTLRQALDRLDFEQIRLMARAAPVRAL
;
A
#
# COMPACT_ATOMS: atom_id res chain seq x y z
N MET A 1 -73.61 -82.01 22.78
CA MET A 1 -73.13 -81.22 21.63
C MET A 1 -74.34 -80.74 20.84
N HIS A 2 -74.55 -79.44 20.74
CA HIS A 2 -74.87 -78.76 19.47
C HIS A 2 -74.75 -77.25 19.71
N PRO A 3 -73.60 -76.63 19.42
CA PRO A 3 -73.52 -75.18 19.39
C PRO A 3 -74.41 -74.70 18.23
N VAL A 4 -75.35 -73.82 18.54
CA VAL A 4 -76.19 -73.13 17.55
C VAL A 4 -75.25 -72.37 16.62
N ARG A 5 -75.02 -72.94 15.43
CA ARG A 5 -74.26 -72.30 14.36
C ARG A 5 -75.09 -71.14 13.84
N VAL A 6 -74.82 -69.94 14.32
CA VAL A 6 -75.26 -68.72 13.66
C VAL A 6 -74.67 -68.74 12.24
N PRO A 7 -75.48 -68.58 11.19
CA PRO A 7 -75.00 -68.64 9.83
C PRO A 7 -73.97 -67.52 9.58
N ARG A 8 -72.84 -67.86 8.94
CA ARG A 8 -71.76 -66.90 8.61
C ARG A 8 -72.25 -65.68 7.82
N TRP A 9 -73.35 -65.80 7.07
CA TRP A 9 -73.96 -64.68 6.34
C TRP A 9 -74.63 -63.66 7.26
N ALA A 10 -75.19 -64.07 8.41
CA ALA A 10 -75.77 -63.14 9.39
C ALA A 10 -74.69 -62.31 10.09
N SER A 11 -73.53 -62.90 10.37
CA SER A 11 -72.36 -62.16 10.88
C SER A 11 -71.79 -61.19 9.85
N CYS A 12 -71.76 -61.54 8.55
CA CYS A 12 -71.35 -60.61 7.49
C CYS A 12 -72.36 -59.48 7.26
N TRP A 13 -73.67 -59.74 7.41
CA TRP A 13 -74.68 -58.69 7.36
C TRP A 13 -74.63 -57.78 8.59
N LEU A 14 -74.37 -58.30 9.79
CA LEU A 14 -74.18 -57.49 10.99
C LEU A 14 -72.87 -56.69 10.95
N LEU A 15 -71.78 -57.24 10.41
CA LEU A 15 -70.54 -56.50 10.15
C LEU A 15 -70.74 -55.45 9.05
N GLY A 16 -71.47 -55.80 7.99
CA GLY A 16 -71.82 -54.86 6.92
C GLY A 16 -72.71 -53.73 7.41
N LEU A 17 -73.70 -54.01 8.26
CA LEU A 17 -74.59 -53.02 8.86
C LEU A 17 -73.86 -52.18 9.93
N ALA A 18 -72.94 -52.77 10.69
CA ALA A 18 -72.07 -52.04 11.61
C ALA A 18 -71.10 -51.14 10.86
N LEU A 19 -70.48 -51.61 9.77
CA LEU A 19 -69.63 -50.80 8.88
C LEU A 19 -70.43 -49.71 8.15
N TRP A 20 -71.69 -49.99 7.79
CA TRP A 20 -72.59 -49.02 7.16
C TRP A 20 -73.09 -47.96 8.17
N LEU A 21 -73.39 -48.36 9.41
CA LEU A 21 -73.72 -47.46 10.52
C LEU A 21 -72.50 -46.64 10.98
N TRP A 22 -71.29 -47.20 10.90
CA TRP A 22 -70.04 -46.48 11.15
C TRP A 22 -69.68 -45.52 10.01
N ALA A 23 -70.05 -45.85 8.77
CA ALA A 23 -69.91 -44.94 7.63
C ALA A 23 -70.96 -43.82 7.60
N PHE A 24 -72.09 -43.98 8.30
CA PHE A 24 -73.17 -42.98 8.39
C PHE A 24 -73.26 -42.24 9.73
N SER A 25 -72.39 -42.53 10.70
CA SER A 25 -72.18 -41.64 11.84
C SER A 25 -71.44 -40.40 11.35
N ALA A 26 -72.18 -39.45 10.77
CA ALA A 26 -71.76 -38.07 10.70
C ALA A 26 -71.48 -37.64 12.15
N SER A 27 -70.20 -37.66 12.53
CA SER A 27 -69.73 -37.17 13.81
C SER A 27 -70.01 -35.67 13.86
N ALA A 28 -71.20 -35.30 14.35
CA ALA A 28 -71.46 -33.95 14.78
C ALA A 28 -70.40 -33.60 15.82
N VAL A 29 -69.55 -32.64 15.48
CA VAL A 29 -68.45 -32.21 16.33
C VAL A 29 -69.05 -31.67 17.63
N GLU A 30 -68.64 -32.23 18.78
CA GLU A 30 -69.16 -31.82 20.10
C GLU A 30 -68.82 -30.35 20.39
N ALA A 31 -69.79 -29.63 20.98
CA ALA A 31 -69.57 -28.24 21.38
C ALA A 31 -68.48 -28.14 22.46
N VAL A 32 -67.56 -27.19 22.29
CA VAL A 32 -66.46 -26.98 23.24
C VAL A 32 -67.01 -26.33 24.51
N LYS A 33 -66.82 -27.01 25.64
CA LYS A 33 -67.23 -26.54 26.97
C LYS A 33 -66.18 -25.59 27.55
N PHE A 34 -66.62 -24.45 28.09
CA PHE A 34 -65.73 -23.46 28.71
C PHE A 34 -65.03 -23.95 29.99
N SER A 35 -65.55 -24.97 30.68
CA SER A 35 -64.88 -25.61 31.81
C SER A 35 -63.51 -26.18 31.44
N ALA A 36 -63.34 -26.65 30.21
CA ALA A 36 -62.06 -27.15 29.70
C ALA A 36 -61.00 -26.03 29.59
N LEU A 37 -61.41 -24.76 29.58
CA LEU A 37 -60.54 -23.59 29.45
C LEU A 37 -59.87 -23.21 30.78
N ALA A 38 -60.19 -23.93 31.87
CA ALA A 38 -59.60 -23.72 33.18
C ALA A 38 -58.07 -23.87 33.21
N ARG A 39 -57.46 -24.52 32.21
CA ARG A 39 -56.00 -24.65 32.05
C ARG A 39 -55.34 -23.47 31.31
N GLY A 40 -56.08 -22.41 31.00
CA GLY A 40 -55.55 -21.18 30.39
C GLY A 40 -55.65 -21.14 28.85
N ASN A 41 -55.45 -22.27 28.17
CA ASN A 41 -55.69 -22.40 26.74
C ASN A 41 -56.19 -23.79 26.33
N ILE A 42 -56.86 -23.87 25.18
CA ILE A 42 -57.27 -25.12 24.53
C ILE A 42 -57.08 -25.00 23.02
N ALA A 43 -56.42 -25.99 22.42
CA ALA A 43 -56.41 -26.15 20.97
C ALA A 43 -57.77 -26.71 20.51
N VAL A 44 -58.46 -25.99 19.63
CA VAL A 44 -59.81 -26.35 19.18
C VAL A 44 -59.84 -26.88 17.75
N ALA A 45 -58.69 -27.16 17.14
CA ALA A 45 -58.62 -27.65 15.76
C ALA A 45 -59.52 -28.88 15.50
N GLN A 46 -59.61 -29.83 16.45
CA GLN A 46 -60.46 -31.03 16.31
C GLN A 46 -61.96 -30.75 16.54
N ALA A 47 -62.28 -29.62 17.14
CA ALA A 47 -63.64 -29.19 17.46
C ALA A 47 -64.19 -28.17 16.44
N VAL A 48 -63.43 -27.90 15.37
CA VAL A 48 -63.80 -26.97 14.31
C VAL A 48 -64.21 -27.77 13.08
N GLU A 49 -65.22 -27.28 12.38
CA GLU A 49 -65.58 -27.76 11.06
C GLU A 49 -65.17 -26.74 9.99
N VAL A 50 -64.74 -27.22 8.83
CA VAL A 50 -64.25 -26.43 7.71
C VAL A 50 -65.16 -26.62 6.50
N LEU A 51 -65.43 -25.53 5.79
CA LEU A 51 -66.04 -25.51 4.47
C LEU A 51 -65.15 -24.67 3.54
N GLU A 52 -64.80 -25.21 2.38
CA GLU A 52 -64.17 -24.44 1.33
C GLU A 52 -65.23 -23.83 0.41
N ASP A 53 -65.13 -22.54 0.15
CA ASP A 53 -65.91 -21.81 -0.85
C ASP A 53 -65.00 -21.39 -2.01
N PRO A 54 -64.93 -22.17 -3.10
CA PRO A 54 -64.11 -21.85 -4.27
C PRO A 54 -64.50 -20.55 -4.96
N THR A 55 -65.76 -20.12 -4.80
CA THR A 55 -66.27 -18.89 -5.42
C THR A 55 -65.97 -17.64 -4.60
N ALA A 56 -65.67 -17.82 -3.31
CA ALA A 56 -65.48 -16.78 -2.32
C ALA A 56 -66.66 -15.79 -2.22
N ARG A 57 -67.89 -16.22 -2.53
CA ARG A 57 -69.10 -15.37 -2.58
C ARG A 57 -70.15 -15.72 -1.54
N LEU A 58 -70.05 -16.86 -0.87
CA LEU A 58 -71.07 -17.29 0.09
C LEU A 58 -71.12 -16.33 1.29
N SER A 59 -72.33 -16.06 1.77
CA SER A 59 -72.59 -15.27 2.99
C SER A 59 -72.73 -16.13 4.23
N ALA A 60 -72.55 -15.55 5.43
CA ALA A 60 -72.65 -16.28 6.69
C ALA A 60 -74.01 -16.97 6.88
N SER A 61 -75.12 -16.32 6.47
CA SER A 61 -76.47 -16.90 6.54
C SER A 61 -76.67 -18.08 5.58
N GLU A 62 -76.13 -18.00 4.36
CA GLU A 62 -76.21 -19.09 3.39
C GLU A 62 -75.37 -20.29 3.84
N VAL A 63 -74.19 -20.03 4.38
CA VAL A 63 -73.28 -21.07 4.91
C VAL A 63 -73.87 -21.76 6.13
N LEU A 64 -74.56 -21.03 7.01
CA LEU A 64 -75.24 -21.61 8.17
C LEU A 64 -76.41 -22.54 7.76
N ALA A 65 -77.10 -22.22 6.67
CA ALA A 65 -78.23 -23.00 6.15
C ALA A 65 -77.80 -24.30 5.45
N LEU A 66 -76.50 -24.50 5.18
CA LEU A 66 -76.00 -25.72 4.57
C LEU A 66 -76.06 -26.90 5.56
N PRO A 67 -76.48 -28.09 5.09
CA PRO A 67 -76.54 -29.28 5.94
C PRO A 67 -75.14 -29.70 6.43
N THR A 68 -75.07 -30.11 7.69
CA THR A 68 -73.92 -30.76 8.34
C THR A 68 -73.61 -32.10 7.65
N GLY A 69 -72.35 -32.32 7.23
CA GLY A 69 -71.88 -33.64 6.79
C GLY A 69 -72.15 -34.07 5.34
N GLY A 70 -72.42 -33.14 4.42
CA GLY A 70 -72.55 -33.41 2.97
C GLY A 70 -71.31 -33.02 2.15
N ALA A 71 -71.22 -33.48 0.89
CA ALA A 71 -70.11 -33.15 -0.03
C ALA A 71 -69.91 -31.63 -0.29
N ASN A 72 -70.95 -30.83 -0.07
CA ASN A 72 -70.94 -29.36 -0.20
C ASN A 72 -71.16 -28.65 1.15
N GLY A 73 -71.03 -29.38 2.27
CA GLY A 73 -71.28 -28.87 3.62
C GLY A 73 -70.01 -28.82 4.46
N PHE A 74 -70.18 -28.46 5.73
CA PHE A 74 -69.08 -28.49 6.70
C PHE A 74 -68.61 -29.91 6.98
N VAL A 75 -67.29 -30.07 7.02
CA VAL A 75 -66.59 -31.32 7.35
C VAL A 75 -65.68 -31.07 8.56
N PRO A 76 -65.49 -32.04 9.48
CA PRO A 76 -64.53 -31.89 10.57
C PRO A 76 -63.14 -31.49 10.05
N ALA A 77 -62.52 -30.50 10.68
CA ALA A 77 -61.25 -29.96 10.21
C ALA A 77 -60.14 -31.01 10.27
N THR A 78 -59.47 -31.24 9.15
CA THR A 78 -58.19 -31.96 9.13
C THR A 78 -57.02 -30.98 9.21
N PRO A 79 -55.85 -31.39 9.74
CA PRO A 79 -54.65 -30.54 9.76
C PRO A 79 -54.33 -29.93 8.39
N ASP A 80 -54.45 -30.72 7.31
CA ASP A 80 -54.18 -30.27 5.93
C ASP A 80 -55.17 -29.19 5.47
N GLN A 81 -56.43 -29.25 5.89
CA GLN A 81 -57.43 -28.22 5.54
C GLN A 81 -57.17 -26.88 6.23
N LEU A 82 -56.56 -26.91 7.42
CA LEU A 82 -56.12 -25.73 8.18
C LEU A 82 -54.75 -25.20 7.74
N MET A 83 -54.00 -25.99 6.97
CA MET A 83 -52.67 -25.69 6.42
C MET A 83 -52.71 -25.68 4.90
N ARG A 84 -53.16 -24.58 4.30
CA ARG A 84 -53.30 -24.44 2.85
C ARG A 84 -52.21 -23.59 2.20
N GLY A 85 -51.85 -23.99 0.98
CA GLY A 85 -51.01 -23.19 0.08
C GLY A 85 -51.75 -21.97 -0.50
N PHE A 86 -51.19 -21.41 -1.57
CA PHE A 86 -51.79 -20.28 -2.29
C PHE A 86 -53.14 -20.70 -2.92
N SER A 87 -54.24 -20.06 -2.51
CA SER A 87 -55.58 -20.29 -3.07
C SER A 87 -56.36 -18.97 -3.18
N THR A 88 -57.34 -18.93 -4.08
CA THR A 88 -58.32 -17.84 -4.19
C THR A 88 -59.64 -18.15 -3.48
N SER A 89 -59.82 -19.39 -3.00
CA SER A 89 -61.01 -19.81 -2.27
C SER A 89 -61.15 -19.09 -0.92
N ALA A 90 -62.38 -18.85 -0.48
CA ALA A 90 -62.66 -18.49 0.91
C ALA A 90 -62.76 -19.75 1.76
N VAL A 91 -62.31 -19.67 3.02
CA VAL A 91 -62.41 -20.76 3.99
C VAL A 91 -63.37 -20.33 5.10
N TRP A 92 -64.39 -21.15 5.32
CA TRP A 92 -65.32 -20.99 6.43
C TRP A 92 -64.97 -21.97 7.53
N LEU A 93 -64.79 -21.46 8.74
CA LEU A 93 -64.64 -22.23 9.96
C LEU A 93 -65.92 -22.12 10.78
N ARG A 94 -66.33 -23.22 11.41
CA ARG A 94 -67.46 -23.25 12.32
C ARG A 94 -67.07 -23.89 13.65
N LEU A 95 -67.37 -23.19 14.73
CA LEU A 95 -67.09 -23.62 16.11
C LEU A 95 -68.31 -23.36 16.99
N SER A 96 -68.69 -24.35 17.79
CA SER A 96 -69.78 -24.22 18.75
C SER A 96 -69.23 -24.16 20.18
N LEU A 97 -69.62 -23.14 20.92
CA LEU A 97 -69.15 -22.85 22.27
C LEU A 97 -70.31 -22.85 23.27
N VAL A 98 -70.11 -23.46 24.44
CA VAL A 98 -71.09 -23.47 25.52
C VAL A 98 -70.42 -23.11 26.84
N ASN A 99 -71.00 -22.16 27.57
CA ASN A 99 -70.59 -21.89 28.94
C ASN A 99 -71.32 -22.81 29.92
N ASP A 100 -70.62 -23.86 30.36
CA ASP A 100 -71.11 -24.83 31.36
C ASP A 100 -70.78 -24.43 32.81
N ALA A 101 -70.17 -23.26 33.03
CA ALA A 101 -69.90 -22.71 34.36
C ALA A 101 -71.08 -21.87 34.89
N GLN A 102 -71.11 -21.66 36.22
CA GLN A 102 -72.11 -20.81 36.87
C GLN A 102 -71.78 -19.30 36.84
N GLU A 103 -70.65 -18.93 36.25
CA GLU A 103 -70.19 -17.55 36.16
C GLU A 103 -69.98 -17.15 34.70
N THR A 104 -70.10 -15.85 34.43
CA THR A 104 -69.75 -15.28 33.12
C THR A 104 -68.27 -15.49 32.85
N ARG A 105 -67.93 -16.10 31.71
CA ARG A 105 -66.55 -16.32 31.31
C ARG A 105 -66.24 -15.66 29.98
N THR A 106 -65.05 -15.09 29.93
CA THR A 106 -64.47 -14.50 28.72
C THR A 106 -63.46 -15.46 28.12
N ALA A 107 -63.58 -15.71 26.82
CA ALA A 107 -62.55 -16.38 26.03
C ALA A 107 -62.14 -15.49 24.85
N ARG A 108 -60.89 -15.65 24.42
CA ARG A 108 -60.39 -15.10 23.17
C ARG A 108 -60.17 -16.23 22.18
N PHE A 109 -60.83 -16.13 21.04
CA PHE A 109 -60.62 -17.05 19.93
C PHE A 109 -59.64 -16.43 18.95
N GLY A 110 -58.44 -17.01 18.83
CA GLY A 110 -57.37 -16.52 17.99
C GLY A 110 -57.07 -17.47 16.82
N LEU A 111 -56.71 -16.89 15.67
CA LEU A 111 -56.26 -17.66 14.50
C LEU A 111 -54.74 -17.90 14.48
N ASN A 112 -53.99 -17.23 15.37
CA ASN A 112 -52.52 -17.31 15.53
C ASN A 112 -51.71 -17.10 14.23
N VAL A 113 -52.25 -16.32 13.30
CA VAL A 113 -51.57 -15.87 12.06
C VAL A 113 -51.69 -14.36 11.96
N THR A 114 -50.58 -13.67 11.80
CA THR A 114 -50.49 -12.20 11.81
C THR A 114 -50.84 -11.55 10.47
N TRP A 115 -50.87 -12.33 9.39
CA TRP A 115 -50.89 -11.83 8.03
C TRP A 115 -51.94 -12.51 7.15
N LEU A 116 -53.16 -12.59 7.66
CA LEU A 116 -54.34 -12.98 6.88
C LEU A 116 -54.95 -11.75 6.21
N ARG A 117 -55.22 -11.83 4.91
CA ARG A 117 -55.65 -10.67 4.11
C ARG A 117 -57.00 -10.11 4.57
N HIS A 118 -58.06 -10.91 4.52
CA HIS A 118 -59.39 -10.57 5.02
C HIS A 118 -59.87 -11.64 6.00
N VAL A 119 -60.37 -11.22 7.16
CA VAL A 119 -60.91 -12.12 8.19
C VAL A 119 -62.19 -11.52 8.75
N GLU A 120 -63.29 -12.25 8.60
CA GLU A 120 -64.61 -11.88 9.13
C GLU A 120 -65.02 -12.89 10.19
N PHE A 121 -65.36 -12.38 11.38
CA PHE A 121 -65.94 -13.15 12.47
C PHE A 121 -67.43 -12.85 12.54
N HIS A 122 -68.24 -13.90 12.55
CA HIS A 122 -69.68 -13.83 12.78
C HIS A 122 -70.02 -14.66 14.01
N LEU A 123 -70.47 -14.00 15.09
CA LEU A 123 -71.05 -14.71 16.23
C LEU A 123 -72.56 -14.75 16.09
N LEU A 124 -73.12 -15.94 16.23
CA LEU A 124 -74.54 -16.17 16.40
C LEU A 124 -74.82 -16.53 17.85
N ARG A 125 -75.36 -15.58 18.61
CA ARG A 125 -75.81 -15.82 19.99
C ARG A 125 -77.26 -16.29 19.97
N THR A 126 -77.56 -17.35 20.71
CA THR A 126 -78.92 -17.85 20.87
C THR A 126 -79.38 -17.55 22.28
N ARG A 127 -80.23 -16.51 22.45
CA ARG A 127 -80.80 -16.14 23.75
C ARG A 127 -82.32 -16.22 23.64
N ASP A 128 -82.95 -17.02 24.50
CA ASP A 128 -84.42 -17.22 24.51
C ASP A 128 -85.03 -17.58 23.13
N GLY A 129 -84.27 -18.29 22.29
CA GLY A 129 -84.69 -18.71 20.94
C GLY A 129 -84.58 -17.64 19.84
N GLN A 130 -84.15 -16.42 20.16
CA GLN A 130 -83.91 -15.35 19.17
C GLN A 130 -82.42 -15.31 18.77
N PRO A 131 -82.08 -15.42 17.47
CA PRO A 131 -80.71 -15.31 16.99
C PRO A 131 -80.26 -13.84 16.94
N ALA A 132 -79.16 -13.53 17.63
CA ALA A 132 -78.51 -12.21 17.57
C ALA A 132 -77.12 -12.34 16.93
N TRP A 133 -76.92 -11.65 15.80
CA TRP A 133 -75.65 -11.66 15.07
C TRP A 133 -74.74 -10.52 15.53
N THR A 134 -73.48 -10.85 15.81
CA THR A 134 -72.39 -9.88 16.00
C THR A 134 -71.33 -10.09 14.93
N HIS A 135 -70.83 -9.01 14.34
CA HIS A 135 -69.89 -9.02 13.24
C HIS A 135 -68.61 -8.29 13.65
N ALA A 136 -67.45 -8.87 13.34
CA ALA A 136 -66.15 -8.23 13.54
C ALA A 136 -65.20 -8.56 12.38
N GLN A 137 -64.30 -7.63 12.04
CA GLN A 137 -63.31 -7.80 10.98
C GLN A 137 -61.90 -7.63 11.56
N ALA A 138 -60.95 -8.42 11.09
CA ALA A 138 -59.61 -8.43 11.68
C ALA A 138 -58.46 -8.75 10.70
N GLY A 139 -58.73 -8.85 9.39
CA GLY A 139 -57.67 -9.06 8.39
C GLY A 139 -56.74 -7.86 8.23
N VAL A 140 -55.56 -8.07 7.65
CA VAL A 140 -54.57 -7.01 7.39
C VAL A 140 -55.02 -5.98 6.35
N SER A 141 -55.92 -6.38 5.46
CA SER A 141 -56.52 -5.52 4.45
C SER A 141 -57.88 -4.98 4.87
N ASP A 142 -58.35 -5.29 6.08
CA ASP A 142 -59.58 -4.75 6.65
C ASP A 142 -59.27 -3.44 7.42
N PRO A 143 -60.16 -2.45 7.45
CA PRO A 143 -59.98 -1.26 8.27
C PRO A 143 -59.86 -1.62 9.75
N MET A 144 -58.94 -0.98 10.48
CA MET A 144 -58.82 -1.17 11.93
C MET A 144 -60.02 -0.52 12.63
N ASP A 145 -60.82 -1.35 13.31
CA ASP A 145 -61.86 -0.87 14.23
C ASP A 145 -61.22 -0.38 15.55
N ALA A 146 -61.88 0.56 16.23
CA ALA A 146 -61.40 1.14 17.50
C ALA A 146 -61.21 0.07 18.59
N THR A 147 -61.99 -1.00 18.52
CA THR A 147 -61.97 -2.18 19.40
C THR A 147 -60.75 -3.08 19.21
N HIS A 148 -60.21 -3.15 17.98
CA HIS A 148 -59.13 -4.07 17.60
C HIS A 148 -57.82 -3.36 17.19
N ARG A 149 -57.69 -2.07 17.52
CA ARG A 149 -56.61 -1.20 17.04
C ARG A 149 -55.19 -1.69 17.40
N TYR A 150 -55.05 -2.44 18.50
CA TYR A 150 -53.76 -2.91 19.01
C TYR A 150 -53.59 -4.43 18.87
N ASP A 151 -54.51 -5.09 18.19
CA ASP A 151 -54.48 -6.53 18.02
C ASP A 151 -53.56 -6.90 16.85
N ARG A 152 -52.48 -7.60 17.19
CA ARG A 152 -51.47 -8.08 16.23
C ARG A 152 -51.94 -9.30 15.44
N VAL A 153 -52.74 -10.14 16.09
CA VAL A 153 -53.28 -11.38 15.55
C VAL A 153 -54.80 -11.22 15.43
N PRO A 154 -55.43 -11.65 14.32
CA PRO A 154 -56.88 -11.71 14.19
C PRO A 154 -57.48 -12.55 15.31
N GLN A 155 -58.26 -11.91 16.16
CA GLN A 155 -58.88 -12.51 17.32
C GLN A 155 -60.27 -11.95 17.58
N LEU A 156 -61.06 -12.72 18.31
CA LEU A 156 -62.40 -12.34 18.73
C LEU A 156 -62.55 -12.56 20.23
N LYS A 157 -62.94 -11.52 20.95
CA LYS A 157 -63.29 -11.62 22.37
C LYS A 157 -64.75 -12.07 22.50
N ILE A 158 -64.96 -13.14 23.26
CA ILE A 158 -66.27 -13.78 23.44
C ILE A 158 -66.58 -13.84 24.93
N ASP A 159 -67.53 -13.02 25.36
CA ASP A 159 -68.08 -13.06 26.72
C ASP A 159 -69.36 -13.89 26.71
N LEU A 160 -69.40 -14.99 27.48
CA LEU A 160 -70.54 -15.90 27.59
C LEU A 160 -71.15 -15.90 28.99
N GLN A 161 -72.46 -15.72 29.08
CA GLN A 161 -73.23 -15.88 30.32
C GLN A 161 -73.36 -17.36 30.70
N PRO A 162 -73.65 -17.69 31.97
CA PRO A 162 -73.90 -19.07 32.40
C PRO A 162 -74.98 -19.75 31.56
N GLY A 163 -74.69 -20.91 30.98
CA GLY A 163 -75.61 -21.68 30.14
C GLY A 163 -75.82 -21.14 28.71
N GLU A 164 -75.18 -20.02 28.33
CA GLU A 164 -75.26 -19.47 26.98
C GLU A 164 -74.49 -20.36 25.98
N SER A 165 -75.10 -20.59 24.82
CA SER A 165 -74.48 -21.26 23.68
C SER A 165 -74.35 -20.30 22.50
N VAL A 166 -73.18 -20.35 21.85
CA VAL A 166 -72.83 -19.44 20.75
C VAL A 166 -72.15 -20.22 19.64
N GLN A 167 -72.54 -19.91 18.41
CA GLN A 167 -71.88 -20.45 17.23
C GLN A 167 -71.02 -19.38 16.58
N VAL A 168 -69.74 -19.68 16.41
CA VAL A 168 -68.75 -18.80 15.80
C VAL A 168 -68.49 -19.29 14.38
N LEU A 169 -68.78 -18.44 13.40
CA LEU A 169 -68.37 -18.62 12.02
C LEU A 169 -67.22 -17.67 11.72
N VAL A 170 -66.16 -18.19 11.10
CA VAL A 170 -65.03 -17.36 10.66
C VAL A 170 -64.81 -17.55 9.17
N ARG A 171 -64.83 -16.46 8.43
CA ARG A 171 -64.48 -16.45 7.01
C ARG A 171 -63.06 -15.92 6.87
N VAL A 172 -62.20 -16.72 6.27
CA VAL A 172 -60.81 -16.36 5.97
C VAL A 172 -60.65 -16.32 4.45
N MET A 173 -60.25 -15.15 3.94
CA MET A 173 -59.91 -14.95 2.53
C MET A 173 -58.49 -14.41 2.45
N SER A 174 -57.55 -15.26 2.05
CA SER A 174 -56.16 -14.87 1.86
C SER A 174 -55.60 -15.55 0.62
N THR A 175 -54.97 -14.75 -0.23
CA THR A 175 -54.28 -15.24 -1.43
C THR A 175 -52.88 -15.76 -1.14
N GLY A 176 -52.40 -15.65 0.10
CA GLY A 176 -51.12 -16.22 0.56
C GLY A 176 -51.31 -17.60 1.18
N GLN A 177 -50.23 -18.19 1.69
CA GLN A 177 -50.34 -19.42 2.47
C GLN A 177 -51.06 -19.18 3.80
N ILE A 178 -51.91 -20.14 4.17
CA ILE A 178 -52.74 -20.10 5.35
C ILE A 178 -52.32 -21.25 6.26
N LYS A 179 -51.81 -20.93 7.46
CA LYS A 179 -51.50 -21.92 8.51
C LYS A 179 -52.26 -21.55 9.77
N LEU A 180 -53.52 -21.97 9.86
CA LEU A 180 -54.37 -21.60 10.98
C LEU A 180 -54.06 -22.49 12.19
N VAL A 181 -53.74 -21.85 13.30
CA VAL A 181 -53.60 -22.52 14.60
C VAL A 181 -54.72 -21.98 15.49
N LEU A 182 -55.77 -22.80 15.64
CA LEU A 182 -57.00 -22.38 16.27
C LEU A 182 -56.95 -22.68 17.76
N GLU A 183 -56.88 -21.62 18.57
CA GLU A 183 -56.80 -21.74 20.02
C GLU A 183 -57.81 -20.81 20.70
N LEU A 184 -58.39 -21.32 21.79
CA LEU A 184 -59.14 -20.52 22.75
C LEU A 184 -58.27 -20.25 23.96
N HIS A 185 -58.26 -19.01 24.42
CA HIS A 185 -57.48 -18.57 25.58
C HIS A 185 -58.35 -17.84 26.59
N THR A 186 -58.00 -17.93 27.87
CA THR A 186 -58.47 -16.94 28.85
C THR A 186 -57.81 -15.58 28.57
N ASP A 187 -58.43 -14.50 29.03
CA ASP A 187 -57.89 -13.15 28.84
C ASP A 187 -56.48 -13.01 29.46
N GLU A 188 -56.26 -13.60 30.64
CA GLU A 188 -54.97 -13.59 31.33
C GLU A 188 -53.90 -14.41 30.60
N ALA A 189 -54.24 -15.62 30.12
CA ALA A 189 -53.30 -16.45 29.37
C ALA A 189 -52.90 -15.78 28.05
N TRP A 190 -53.85 -15.16 27.35
CA TRP A 190 -53.58 -14.39 26.14
C TRP A 190 -52.63 -13.23 26.39
N HIS A 191 -52.90 -12.43 27.42
CA HIS A 191 -52.02 -11.32 27.81
C HIS A 191 -50.60 -11.78 28.16
N HIS A 192 -50.46 -12.91 28.85
CA HIS A 192 -49.16 -13.49 29.17
C HIS A 192 -48.40 -13.93 27.91
N ILE A 193 -49.08 -14.62 27.00
CA ILE A 193 -48.51 -15.09 25.72
C ILE A 193 -48.06 -13.90 24.87
N GLU A 194 -48.92 -12.88 24.70
CA GLU A 194 -48.61 -11.73 23.85
C GLU A 194 -47.49 -10.86 24.45
N ARG A 195 -47.41 -10.73 25.78
CA ARG A 195 -46.29 -10.05 26.45
C ARG A 195 -44.95 -10.73 26.18
N ASN A 196 -44.91 -12.06 26.25
CA ASN A 196 -43.69 -12.82 25.97
C ASN A 196 -43.28 -12.71 24.49
N HIS A 197 -44.25 -12.77 23.57
CA HIS A 197 -43.99 -12.53 22.15
C HIS A 197 -43.48 -11.12 21.89
N ALA A 198 -44.02 -10.10 22.56
CA ALA A 198 -43.58 -8.72 22.43
C ALA A 198 -42.14 -8.52 22.90
N LEU A 199 -41.76 -9.08 24.06
CA LEU A 199 -40.39 -8.99 24.58
C LEU A 199 -39.37 -9.63 23.61
N LEU A 200 -39.66 -10.84 23.15
CA LEU A 200 -38.78 -11.54 22.22
C LEU A 200 -38.68 -10.81 20.87
N SER A 201 -39.83 -10.37 20.34
CA SER A 201 -39.88 -9.64 19.07
C SER A 201 -39.15 -8.29 19.16
N GLY A 202 -39.29 -7.58 20.28
CA GLY A 202 -38.56 -6.35 20.56
C GLY A 202 -37.05 -6.56 20.58
N LEU A 203 -36.57 -7.64 21.22
CA LEU A 203 -35.15 -7.99 21.24
C LEU A 203 -34.61 -8.28 19.83
N LEU A 204 -35.33 -9.08 19.04
CA LEU A 204 -34.90 -9.49 17.70
C LEU A 204 -34.91 -8.31 16.70
N ILE A 205 -36.01 -7.55 16.65
CA ILE A 205 -36.13 -6.38 15.76
C ILE A 205 -35.15 -5.29 16.19
N GLY A 206 -35.08 -5.00 17.50
CA GLY A 206 -34.15 -4.02 18.05
C GLY A 206 -32.68 -4.38 17.81
N GLY A 207 -32.33 -5.67 17.93
CA GLY A 207 -30.99 -6.17 17.61
C GLY A 207 -30.62 -5.94 16.14
N LEU A 208 -31.52 -6.25 15.21
CA LEU A 208 -31.31 -5.98 13.77
C LEU A 208 -31.16 -4.48 13.48
N LEU A 209 -31.99 -3.63 14.10
CA LEU A 209 -31.88 -2.18 13.96
C LEU A 209 -30.55 -1.64 14.51
N ALA A 210 -30.07 -2.16 15.64
CA ALA A 210 -28.76 -1.79 16.18
C ALA A 210 -27.63 -2.12 15.18
N PHE A 211 -27.68 -3.29 14.53
CA PHE A 211 -26.73 -3.64 13.47
C PHE A 211 -26.87 -2.76 12.22
N ALA A 212 -28.09 -2.34 11.87
CA ALA A 212 -28.33 -1.41 10.77
C ALA A 212 -27.67 -0.04 11.04
N VAL A 213 -27.92 0.54 12.23
CA VAL A 213 -27.32 1.82 12.66
C VAL A 213 -25.81 1.72 12.71
N TYR A 214 -25.27 0.64 13.28
CA TYR A 214 -23.83 0.42 13.34
C TYR A 214 -23.20 0.31 11.94
N SER A 215 -23.81 -0.46 11.04
CA SER A 215 -23.33 -0.60 9.66
C SER A 215 -23.39 0.74 8.90
N ALA A 216 -24.43 1.56 9.15
CA ALA A 216 -24.55 2.89 8.58
C ALA A 216 -23.46 3.84 9.12
N ALA A 217 -23.16 3.78 10.42
CA ALA A 217 -22.07 4.55 11.01
C ALA A 217 -20.70 4.14 10.44
N LEU A 218 -20.45 2.83 10.29
CA LEU A 218 -19.25 2.36 9.61
C LEU A 218 -19.17 2.80 8.15
N TRP A 219 -20.29 2.78 7.42
CA TRP A 219 -20.34 3.32 6.07
C TRP A 219 -20.00 4.81 6.03
N TRP A 220 -20.56 5.59 6.96
CA TRP A 220 -20.28 7.03 7.05
C TRP A 220 -18.79 7.33 7.29
N ILE A 221 -18.15 6.55 8.17
CA ILE A 221 -16.74 6.70 8.53
C ILE A 221 -15.81 6.19 7.42
N SER A 222 -16.03 4.96 6.94
CA SER A 222 -15.13 4.30 5.98
C SER A 222 -15.40 4.68 4.52
N ARG A 223 -16.57 5.26 4.21
CA ARG A 223 -17.09 5.52 2.86
C ARG A 223 -17.12 4.30 1.95
N ALA A 224 -17.09 3.08 2.51
CA ALA A 224 -17.14 1.85 1.73
C ALA A 224 -18.60 1.51 1.36
N PRO A 225 -18.98 1.51 0.07
CA PRO A 225 -20.38 1.37 -0.36
C PRO A 225 -21.03 0.05 0.06
N MET A 226 -20.25 -1.02 0.20
CA MET A 226 -20.75 -2.31 0.71
C MET A 226 -21.46 -2.17 2.06
N LEU A 227 -20.96 -1.32 2.97
CA LEU A 227 -21.54 -1.15 4.30
C LEU A 227 -22.89 -0.42 4.26
N ALA A 228 -23.15 0.40 3.24
CA ALA A 228 -24.47 1.01 3.03
C ALA A 228 -25.51 -0.04 2.65
N PHE A 229 -25.17 -0.96 1.74
CA PHE A 229 -26.05 -2.07 1.36
C PHE A 229 -26.27 -3.02 2.53
N GLN A 230 -25.25 -3.24 3.36
CA GLN A 230 -25.40 -4.02 4.59
C GLN A 230 -26.35 -3.33 5.60
N ALA A 231 -26.20 -2.03 5.82
CA ALA A 231 -27.10 -1.26 6.67
C ALA A 231 -28.56 -1.32 6.17
N GLY A 232 -28.75 -1.11 4.86
CA GLY A 232 -30.05 -1.25 4.21
C GLY A 232 -30.64 -2.64 4.39
N SER A 233 -29.84 -3.70 4.23
CA SER A 233 -30.30 -5.08 4.41
C SER A 233 -30.78 -5.35 5.84
N PHE A 234 -30.09 -4.87 6.89
CA PHE A 234 -30.54 -5.05 8.27
C PHE A 234 -31.78 -4.22 8.60
N ALA A 235 -31.87 -2.98 8.10
CA ALA A 235 -33.04 -2.14 8.31
C ALA A 235 -34.29 -2.74 7.65
N LEU A 236 -34.16 -3.20 6.40
CA LEU A 236 -35.25 -3.85 5.67
C LEU A 236 -35.61 -5.21 6.29
N LEU A 237 -34.64 -5.98 6.76
CA LEU A 237 -34.91 -7.24 7.47
C LEU A 237 -35.64 -7.00 8.80
N ALA A 238 -35.27 -5.95 9.55
CA ALA A 238 -35.96 -5.57 10.78
C ALA A 238 -37.41 -5.16 10.49
N LEU A 239 -37.63 -4.39 9.42
CA LEU A 239 -38.96 -3.97 8.99
C LEU A 239 -39.80 -5.14 8.47
N TYR A 240 -39.18 -6.08 7.76
CA TYR A 240 -39.79 -7.35 7.37
C TYR A 240 -40.21 -8.16 8.60
N GLU A 241 -39.34 -8.35 9.59
CA GLU A 241 -39.66 -9.07 10.82
C GLU A 241 -40.76 -8.37 11.62
N ALA A 242 -40.75 -7.04 11.67
CA ALA A 242 -41.84 -6.26 12.28
C ALA A 242 -43.17 -6.46 11.56
N THR A 243 -43.15 -6.58 10.23
CA THR A 243 -44.34 -6.83 9.40
C THR A 243 -44.83 -8.27 9.57
N TYR A 244 -43.92 -9.25 9.47
CA TYR A 244 -44.22 -10.67 9.67
C TYR A 244 -44.83 -10.92 11.05
N ARG A 245 -44.35 -10.23 12.08
CA ARG A 245 -44.89 -10.36 13.43
C ARG A 245 -46.16 -9.56 13.63
N GLY A 246 -46.53 -8.64 12.76
CA GLY A 246 -47.76 -7.83 12.84
C GLY A 246 -47.61 -6.47 13.56
N TYR A 247 -46.43 -6.15 14.09
CA TYR A 247 -46.17 -4.87 14.77
C TYR A 247 -46.10 -3.68 13.81
N ALA A 248 -45.61 -3.89 12.59
CA ALA A 248 -45.43 -2.80 11.63
C ALA A 248 -46.77 -2.14 11.22
N ARG A 249 -47.83 -2.95 11.08
CA ARG A 249 -49.19 -2.43 10.81
C ARG A 249 -49.65 -1.49 11.93
N ILE A 250 -49.48 -1.89 13.19
CA ILE A 250 -49.92 -1.13 14.36
C ILE A 250 -49.12 0.17 14.50
N ALA A 251 -47.80 0.11 14.32
CA ALA A 251 -46.90 1.22 14.63
C ALA A 251 -46.66 2.21 13.49
N LEU A 252 -46.58 1.74 12.24
CA LEU A 252 -46.06 2.54 11.11
C LEU A 252 -47.14 2.96 10.12
N TRP A 253 -48.12 2.11 9.84
CA TRP A 253 -49.13 2.36 8.80
C TRP A 253 -50.53 1.81 9.12
N PRO A 254 -51.13 2.20 10.26
CA PRO A 254 -52.40 1.63 10.73
C PRO A 254 -53.57 1.81 9.75
N ASN A 255 -53.52 2.84 8.91
CA ASN A 255 -54.60 3.18 7.99
C ASN A 255 -54.42 2.60 6.57
N SER A 256 -53.26 2.02 6.25
CA SER A 256 -52.96 1.55 4.89
C SER A 256 -53.17 0.05 4.77
N THR A 257 -54.34 -0.35 4.28
CA THR A 257 -54.76 -1.76 4.18
C THR A 257 -54.06 -2.52 3.04
N ASP A 258 -53.85 -1.89 1.89
CA ASP A 258 -53.16 -2.52 0.75
C ASP A 258 -51.65 -2.67 1.02
N TRP A 259 -51.01 -1.63 1.56
CA TRP A 259 -49.60 -1.69 1.93
C TRP A 259 -49.34 -2.68 3.06
N SER A 260 -50.24 -2.79 4.05
CA SER A 260 -50.14 -3.80 5.11
C SER A 260 -50.07 -5.22 4.57
N TYR A 261 -50.75 -5.49 3.45
CA TYR A 261 -50.67 -6.77 2.77
C TYR A 261 -49.42 -6.89 1.91
N ARG A 262 -49.16 -5.95 0.98
CA ARG A 262 -48.05 -6.06 0.01
C ARG A 262 -46.66 -5.87 0.64
N GLY A 263 -46.57 -5.07 1.70
CA GLY A 263 -45.32 -4.60 2.29
C GLY A 263 -44.39 -5.74 2.71
N HIS A 264 -44.92 -6.84 3.22
CA HIS A 264 -44.10 -7.98 3.64
C HIS A 264 -43.24 -8.56 2.50
N SER A 265 -43.84 -8.88 1.34
CA SER A 265 -43.09 -9.43 0.20
C SER A 265 -42.16 -8.40 -0.43
N VAL A 266 -42.54 -7.12 -0.41
CA VAL A 266 -41.69 -6.03 -0.90
C VAL A 266 -40.44 -5.88 -0.02
N MET A 267 -40.60 -5.93 1.31
CA MET A 267 -39.46 -5.81 2.23
C MET A 267 -38.48 -6.98 2.13
N VAL A 268 -38.96 -8.22 2.00
CA VAL A 268 -38.06 -9.37 1.84
C VAL A 268 -37.32 -9.31 0.52
N ALA A 269 -38.00 -8.97 -0.58
CA ALA A 269 -37.36 -8.84 -1.89
C ALA A 269 -36.31 -7.71 -1.89
N ALA A 270 -36.63 -6.57 -1.26
CA ALA A 270 -35.69 -5.46 -1.12
C ALA A 270 -34.48 -5.85 -0.26
N THR A 271 -34.69 -6.62 0.82
CA THR A 271 -33.62 -7.14 1.68
C THR A 271 -32.67 -8.03 0.88
N VAL A 272 -33.22 -8.97 0.10
CA VAL A 272 -32.45 -9.90 -0.75
C VAL A 272 -31.68 -9.13 -1.83
N LEU A 273 -32.29 -8.13 -2.45
CA LEU A 273 -31.63 -7.27 -3.43
C LEU A 273 -30.45 -6.49 -2.80
N CYS A 274 -30.63 -5.89 -1.62
CA CYS A 274 -29.54 -5.25 -0.89
C CYS A 274 -28.41 -6.24 -0.55
N LEU A 275 -28.73 -7.48 -0.19
CA LEU A 275 -27.74 -8.52 0.07
C LEU A 275 -26.96 -8.90 -1.21
N LEU A 276 -27.63 -9.05 -2.35
CA LEU A 276 -27.00 -9.30 -3.64
C LEU A 276 -26.06 -8.15 -4.04
N LEU A 277 -26.47 -6.90 -3.85
CA LEU A 277 -25.65 -5.71 -4.11
C LEU A 277 -24.44 -5.62 -3.16
N TYR A 278 -24.63 -5.96 -1.88
CA TYR A 278 -23.53 -6.08 -0.92
C TYR A 278 -22.47 -7.10 -1.41
N PHE A 279 -22.91 -8.29 -1.82
CA PHE A 279 -22.01 -9.32 -2.36
C PHE A 279 -21.37 -8.90 -3.67
N HIS A 280 -22.09 -8.17 -4.54
CA HIS A 280 -21.56 -7.61 -5.76
C HIS A 280 -20.39 -6.66 -5.47
N GLU A 281 -20.58 -5.64 -4.63
CA GLU A 281 -19.52 -4.69 -4.26
C GLU A 281 -18.35 -5.37 -3.54
N ARG A 282 -18.64 -6.28 -2.61
CA ARG A 282 -17.61 -7.06 -1.91
C ARG A 282 -16.78 -7.90 -2.89
N SER A 283 -17.43 -8.49 -3.89
CA SER A 283 -16.72 -9.20 -4.95
C SER A 283 -15.83 -8.26 -5.75
N ARG A 284 -16.30 -7.03 -6.05
CA ARG A 284 -15.60 -6.05 -6.91
C ARG A 284 -14.26 -5.63 -6.34
N GLN A 285 -14.19 -5.49 -5.03
CA GLN A 285 -12.98 -5.11 -4.29
C GLN A 285 -12.06 -6.29 -3.98
N SER A 286 -12.52 -7.53 -4.21
CA SER A 286 -11.75 -8.72 -3.89
C SER A 286 -10.71 -9.03 -4.97
N PRO A 287 -9.47 -9.43 -4.60
CA PRO A 287 -8.43 -9.83 -5.55
C PRO A 287 -8.78 -11.13 -6.29
N VAL A 288 -9.78 -11.87 -5.79
CA VAL A 288 -10.24 -13.14 -6.34
C VAL A 288 -11.45 -12.91 -7.26
N ARG A 289 -11.32 -13.23 -8.55
CA ARG A 289 -12.47 -13.34 -9.45
C ARG A 289 -13.38 -14.49 -8.99
N VAL A 290 -14.57 -14.15 -8.51
CA VAL A 290 -15.60 -15.13 -8.12
C VAL A 290 -16.24 -15.71 -9.39
N PRO A 291 -16.14 -17.02 -9.66
CA PRO A 291 -16.89 -17.64 -10.75
C PRO A 291 -18.39 -17.52 -10.42
N GLY A 292 -19.19 -17.02 -11.36
CA GLY A 292 -20.63 -16.83 -11.16
C GLY A 292 -21.11 -15.37 -10.99
N ARG A 293 -20.25 -14.36 -11.15
CA ARG A 293 -20.70 -12.96 -11.27
C ARG A 293 -21.87 -12.72 -12.23
N PRO A 294 -21.92 -13.28 -13.46
CA PRO A 294 -23.06 -13.07 -14.34
C PRO A 294 -24.36 -13.64 -13.75
N LEU A 295 -24.28 -14.78 -13.03
CA LEU A 295 -25.44 -15.36 -12.35
C LEU A 295 -26.00 -14.44 -11.27
N LEU A 296 -25.13 -13.75 -10.50
CA LEU A 296 -25.58 -12.77 -9.51
C LEU A 296 -26.36 -11.61 -10.14
N TYR A 297 -25.98 -11.14 -11.33
CA TYR A 297 -26.73 -10.09 -12.03
C TYR A 297 -28.08 -10.60 -12.56
N VAL A 298 -28.12 -11.83 -13.09
CA VAL A 298 -29.37 -12.45 -13.53
C VAL A 298 -30.32 -12.59 -12.35
N LEU A 299 -29.84 -13.10 -11.21
CA LEU A 299 -30.64 -13.25 -10.00
C LEU A 299 -31.10 -11.89 -9.45
N ALA A 300 -30.24 -10.87 -9.45
CA ALA A 300 -30.64 -9.51 -9.07
C ALA A 300 -31.70 -8.93 -10.01
N GLY A 301 -31.60 -9.19 -11.33
CA GLY A 301 -32.60 -8.80 -12.31
C GLY A 301 -33.96 -9.48 -12.06
N VAL A 302 -33.96 -10.78 -11.79
CA VAL A 302 -35.16 -11.53 -11.40
C VAL A 302 -35.74 -10.96 -10.10
N GLU A 303 -34.90 -10.65 -9.12
CA GLU A 303 -35.34 -10.10 -7.84
C GLU A 303 -35.96 -8.70 -7.98
N ILE A 304 -35.44 -7.86 -8.88
CA ILE A 304 -36.05 -6.56 -9.22
C ILE A 304 -37.45 -6.77 -9.83
N VAL A 305 -37.61 -7.77 -10.71
CA VAL A 305 -38.91 -8.10 -11.30
C VAL A 305 -39.89 -8.59 -10.22
N VAL A 306 -39.44 -9.43 -9.28
CA VAL A 306 -40.24 -9.87 -8.12
C VAL A 306 -40.64 -8.68 -7.24
N LEU A 307 -39.70 -7.78 -6.95
CA LEU A 307 -39.94 -6.58 -6.14
C LEU A 307 -40.97 -5.65 -6.80
N LEU A 308 -40.80 -5.31 -8.08
CA LEU A 308 -41.73 -4.45 -8.81
C LEU A 308 -43.08 -5.14 -9.01
N GLY A 309 -43.08 -6.44 -9.26
CA GLY A 309 -44.29 -7.24 -9.45
C GLY A 309 -45.11 -7.43 -8.18
N THR A 310 -44.48 -7.59 -7.02
CA THR A 310 -45.18 -7.63 -5.72
C THR A 310 -45.71 -6.25 -5.32
N LEU A 311 -45.00 -5.19 -5.67
CA LEU A 311 -45.40 -3.81 -5.42
C LEU A 311 -46.59 -3.37 -6.30
N LEU A 312 -46.51 -3.57 -7.61
CA LEU A 312 -47.44 -2.99 -8.60
C LEU A 312 -48.32 -4.03 -9.32
N GLY A 313 -47.91 -5.29 -9.36
CA GLY A 313 -48.55 -6.35 -10.15
C GLY A 313 -49.47 -7.29 -9.35
N PRO A 314 -49.86 -8.43 -9.95
CA PRO A 314 -50.58 -9.51 -9.30
C PRO A 314 -49.74 -10.13 -8.18
N TYR A 315 -50.04 -9.71 -6.94
CA TYR A 315 -49.26 -10.04 -5.76
C TYR A 315 -48.94 -11.54 -5.62
N ALA A 316 -49.96 -12.40 -5.72
CA ALA A 316 -49.80 -13.84 -5.47
C ALA A 316 -48.79 -14.49 -6.43
N THR A 317 -48.86 -14.16 -7.72
CA THR A 317 -47.97 -14.70 -8.75
C THR A 317 -46.52 -14.32 -8.48
N PHE A 318 -46.25 -13.03 -8.25
CA PHE A 318 -44.88 -12.57 -8.01
C PHE A 318 -44.33 -13.01 -6.65
N ALA A 319 -45.18 -13.10 -5.62
CA ALA A 319 -44.79 -13.65 -4.32
C ALA A 319 -44.40 -15.14 -4.44
N SER A 320 -45.16 -15.94 -5.21
CA SER A 320 -44.80 -17.34 -5.47
C SER A 320 -43.49 -17.48 -6.25
N ILE A 321 -43.26 -16.64 -7.27
CA ILE A 321 -41.98 -16.61 -8.00
C ILE A 321 -40.82 -16.30 -7.04
N GLY A 322 -41.00 -15.32 -6.14
CA GLY A 322 -40.00 -14.97 -5.12
C GLY A 322 -39.66 -16.14 -4.21
N ILE A 323 -40.66 -16.85 -3.69
CA ILE A 323 -40.46 -18.02 -2.81
C ILE A 323 -39.69 -19.13 -3.54
N VAL A 324 -40.01 -19.40 -4.81
CA VAL A 324 -39.33 -20.44 -5.61
C VAL A 324 -37.91 -20.01 -6.00
N ASN A 325 -37.67 -18.71 -6.22
CA ASN A 325 -36.35 -18.18 -6.58
C ASN A 325 -35.39 -18.10 -5.37
N ALA A 326 -35.92 -17.86 -4.17
CA ALA A 326 -35.13 -17.69 -2.96
C ALA A 326 -34.12 -18.82 -2.65
N PRO A 327 -34.42 -20.13 -2.77
CA PRO A 327 -33.44 -21.19 -2.53
C PRO A 327 -32.27 -21.15 -3.53
N LEU A 328 -32.52 -20.75 -4.79
CA LEU A 328 -31.48 -20.57 -5.80
C LEU A 328 -30.54 -19.42 -5.42
N ILE A 329 -31.08 -18.32 -4.89
CA ILE A 329 -30.30 -17.19 -4.37
C ILE A 329 -29.43 -17.64 -3.19
N VAL A 330 -30.03 -18.30 -2.18
CA VAL A 330 -29.30 -18.77 -1.00
C VAL A 330 -28.19 -19.74 -1.38
N LEU A 331 -28.46 -20.69 -2.28
CA LEU A 331 -27.45 -21.61 -2.80
C LEU A 331 -26.33 -20.86 -3.51
N THR A 332 -26.66 -19.91 -4.38
CA THR A 332 -25.68 -19.12 -5.13
C THR A 332 -24.80 -18.30 -4.20
N LEU A 333 -25.38 -17.60 -3.22
CA LEU A 333 -24.64 -16.83 -2.22
C LEU A 333 -23.73 -17.73 -1.37
N THR A 334 -24.20 -18.92 -1.02
CA THR A 334 -23.42 -19.93 -0.27
C THR A 334 -22.23 -20.41 -1.09
N VAL A 335 -22.43 -20.77 -2.35
CA VAL A 335 -21.36 -21.22 -3.26
C VAL A 335 -20.37 -20.11 -3.54
N CYS A 336 -20.82 -18.88 -3.83
CA CYS A 336 -19.94 -17.73 -4.02
C CYS A 336 -19.07 -17.48 -2.77
N THR A 337 -19.67 -17.57 -1.59
CA THR A 337 -18.98 -17.42 -0.31
C THR A 337 -17.97 -18.54 -0.10
N PHE A 338 -18.33 -19.79 -0.38
CA PHE A 338 -17.41 -20.94 -0.30
C PHE A 338 -16.18 -20.78 -1.21
N ILE A 339 -16.39 -20.41 -2.47
CA ILE A 339 -15.31 -20.25 -3.45
C ILE A 339 -14.40 -19.09 -3.08
N TYR A 340 -14.98 -17.98 -2.61
CA TYR A 340 -14.21 -16.84 -2.11
C TYR A 340 -13.25 -17.27 -1.00
N GLN A 341 -13.72 -18.07 -0.04
CA GLN A 341 -12.91 -18.50 1.10
C GLN A 341 -11.80 -19.48 0.76
N ARG A 342 -12.04 -20.40 -0.19
CA ARG A 342 -10.97 -21.29 -0.68
C ARG A 342 -9.77 -20.53 -1.25
N ARG A 343 -9.96 -19.26 -1.66
CA ARG A 343 -8.95 -18.44 -2.31
C ARG A 343 -8.43 -17.27 -1.46
N ALA A 344 -9.16 -16.81 -0.44
CA ALA A 344 -8.84 -15.61 0.34
C ALA A 344 -8.15 -15.85 1.72
N GLY A 345 -7.85 -17.10 2.09
CA GLY A 345 -7.08 -17.45 3.29
C GLY A 345 -7.90 -17.67 4.59
N PRO A 346 -7.24 -17.77 5.77
CA PRO A 346 -7.82 -18.34 7.00
C PRO A 346 -9.00 -17.55 7.61
N GLY A 347 -9.08 -16.24 7.39
CA GLY A 347 -10.25 -15.42 7.80
C GLY A 347 -11.54 -15.80 7.07
N GLY A 348 -11.44 -16.55 5.97
CA GLY A 348 -12.58 -17.07 5.24
C GLY A 348 -13.39 -18.10 6.03
N ARG A 349 -12.74 -19.01 6.78
CA ARG A 349 -13.41 -20.20 7.36
C ARG A 349 -14.61 -19.87 8.25
N LEU A 350 -14.52 -18.79 9.04
CA LEU A 350 -15.62 -18.35 9.90
C LEU A 350 -16.82 -17.81 9.10
N SER A 351 -16.57 -17.19 7.94
CA SER A 351 -17.66 -16.71 7.08
C SER A 351 -18.48 -17.85 6.46
N LEU A 352 -17.94 -19.08 6.38
CA LEU A 352 -18.68 -20.26 5.91
C LEU A 352 -19.68 -20.70 6.95
N LEU A 353 -19.23 -20.77 8.21
CA LEU A 353 -20.06 -21.16 9.32
C LEU A 353 -21.23 -20.19 9.49
N VAL A 354 -20.96 -18.88 9.36
CA VAL A 354 -22.00 -17.85 9.36
C VAL A 354 -22.95 -18.01 8.17
N MET A 355 -22.43 -18.22 6.96
CA MET A 355 -23.26 -18.45 5.77
C MET A 355 -24.11 -19.72 5.88
N LEU A 356 -23.58 -20.78 6.50
CA LEU A 356 -24.33 -22.02 6.75
C LEU A 356 -25.52 -21.75 7.69
N VAL A 357 -25.31 -20.97 8.75
CA VAL A 357 -26.39 -20.59 9.68
C VAL A 357 -27.47 -19.75 8.97
N ILE A 358 -27.08 -18.81 8.09
CA ILE A 358 -28.04 -18.07 7.24
C ILE A 358 -28.79 -19.03 6.33
N CYS A 359 -28.08 -19.94 5.67
CA CYS A 359 -28.67 -20.90 4.73
C CYS A 359 -29.70 -21.79 5.42
N VAL A 360 -29.37 -22.33 6.60
CA VAL A 360 -30.30 -23.11 7.43
C VAL A 360 -31.51 -22.27 7.82
N GLY A 361 -31.31 -21.05 8.33
CA GLY A 361 -32.41 -20.17 8.71
C GLY A 361 -33.34 -19.80 7.55
N ALA A 362 -32.76 -19.46 6.40
CA ALA A 362 -33.50 -19.15 5.18
C ALA A 362 -34.26 -20.37 4.64
N LEU A 363 -33.64 -21.55 4.63
CA LEU A 363 -34.30 -22.80 4.24
C LEU A 363 -35.40 -23.20 5.21
N MET A 364 -35.24 -22.97 6.52
CA MET A 364 -36.29 -23.19 7.51
C MET A 364 -37.49 -22.27 7.28
N ARG A 365 -37.27 -20.98 6.97
CA ARG A 365 -38.38 -20.07 6.63
C ARG A 365 -39.04 -20.48 5.31
N MET A 366 -38.26 -20.90 4.31
CA MET A 366 -38.80 -21.39 3.04
C MET A 366 -39.60 -22.68 3.21
N SER A 367 -39.16 -23.61 4.05
CA SER A 367 -39.90 -24.85 4.30
C SER A 367 -41.22 -24.55 5.02
N ALA A 368 -41.24 -23.58 5.95
CA ALA A 368 -42.46 -23.09 6.56
C ALA A 368 -43.43 -22.46 5.53
N LEU A 369 -42.90 -21.78 4.51
CA LEU A 369 -43.65 -21.12 3.43
C LEU A 369 -43.90 -21.98 2.18
N MET A 370 -43.39 -23.21 2.10
CA MET A 370 -43.59 -24.11 0.94
C MET A 370 -44.31 -25.39 1.36
N PHE A 371 -44.06 -25.87 2.59
CA PHE A 371 -44.56 -27.12 3.13
C PHE A 371 -45.16 -26.89 4.52
N ALA A 372 -46.24 -26.10 4.58
CA ALA A 372 -46.92 -25.75 5.83
C ALA A 372 -47.27 -26.99 6.69
N GLU A 373 -47.68 -28.09 6.05
CA GLU A 373 -48.06 -29.39 6.65
C GLU A 373 -46.91 -30.10 7.41
N ARG A 374 -45.64 -29.83 7.06
CA ARG A 374 -44.47 -30.54 7.60
C ARG A 374 -43.47 -29.64 8.33
N SER A 375 -43.81 -28.37 8.50
CA SER A 375 -42.95 -27.39 9.14
C SER A 375 -42.87 -27.64 10.66
N MET A 376 -41.64 -27.79 11.18
CA MET A 376 -41.36 -27.82 12.63
C MET A 376 -41.75 -26.46 13.24
N SER A 377 -42.89 -26.39 13.95
CA SER A 377 -43.63 -25.14 14.18
C SER A 377 -42.98 -24.11 15.09
N ASP A 378 -42.05 -24.49 15.97
CA ASP A 378 -41.63 -23.60 17.06
C ASP A 378 -40.45 -22.70 16.69
N PHE A 379 -39.61 -23.13 15.73
CA PHE A 379 -38.37 -22.44 15.37
C PHE A 379 -38.54 -21.32 14.33
N ASP A 380 -39.69 -21.24 13.67
CA ASP A 380 -39.93 -20.24 12.62
C ASP A 380 -39.80 -18.79 13.13
N HIS A 381 -40.13 -18.59 14.40
CA HIS A 381 -39.95 -17.33 15.13
C HIS A 381 -38.50 -16.83 15.18
N TYR A 382 -37.50 -17.66 14.91
CA TYR A 382 -36.08 -17.29 14.98
C TYR A 382 -35.37 -17.37 13.63
N ALA A 383 -36.05 -17.90 12.60
CA ALA A 383 -35.43 -18.38 11.38
C ALA A 383 -34.58 -17.35 10.62
N LEU A 384 -34.94 -16.06 10.65
CA LEU A 384 -34.21 -15.02 9.92
C LEU A 384 -33.52 -14.00 10.83
N ALA A 385 -34.20 -13.53 11.90
CA ALA A 385 -33.65 -12.50 12.76
C ALA A 385 -32.37 -12.95 13.50
N PHE A 386 -32.36 -14.17 14.05
CA PHE A 386 -31.21 -14.66 14.81
C PHE A 386 -29.98 -14.90 13.92
N PRO A 387 -30.08 -15.60 12.76
CA PRO A 387 -28.99 -15.63 11.79
C PRO A 387 -28.55 -14.25 11.32
N GLY A 388 -29.48 -13.33 11.08
CA GLY A 388 -29.16 -11.94 10.74
C GLY A 388 -28.30 -11.24 11.79
N MET A 389 -28.63 -11.38 13.07
CA MET A 389 -27.83 -10.83 14.17
C MET A 389 -26.43 -11.45 14.24
N LEU A 390 -26.30 -12.76 14.01
CA LEU A 390 -24.99 -13.42 13.95
C LEU A 390 -24.14 -12.91 12.78
N VAL A 391 -24.76 -12.66 11.62
CA VAL A 391 -24.08 -12.00 10.48
C VAL A 391 -23.62 -10.61 10.86
N GLY A 392 -24.47 -9.85 11.56
CA GLY A 392 -24.12 -8.53 12.07
C GLY A 392 -22.88 -8.60 12.95
N ALA A 393 -22.90 -9.42 14.00
CA ALA A 393 -21.78 -9.59 14.92
C ALA A 393 -20.50 -10.06 14.20
N PHE A 394 -20.63 -11.00 13.26
CA PHE A 394 -19.50 -11.49 12.48
C PHE A 394 -18.92 -10.41 11.55
N ALA A 395 -19.77 -9.65 10.87
CA ALA A 395 -19.30 -8.59 9.98
C ALA A 395 -18.55 -7.49 10.75
N ILE A 396 -19.04 -7.13 11.94
CA ILE A 396 -18.37 -6.17 12.83
C ILE A 396 -17.01 -6.70 13.28
N THR A 397 -16.97 -7.93 13.78
CA THR A 397 -15.72 -8.54 14.26
C THR A 397 -14.72 -8.72 13.12
N ALA A 398 -15.17 -9.15 11.94
CA ALA A 398 -14.33 -9.26 10.75
C ALA A 398 -13.79 -7.90 10.29
N TRP A 399 -14.61 -6.85 10.27
CA TRP A 399 -14.19 -5.49 9.92
C TRP A 399 -13.19 -4.94 10.93
N SER A 400 -13.48 -5.05 12.23
CA SER A 400 -12.59 -4.62 13.31
C SER A 400 -11.24 -5.32 13.25
N PHE A 401 -11.25 -6.63 12.99
CA PHE A 401 -10.02 -7.42 12.85
C PHE A 401 -9.21 -7.03 11.61
N GLN A 402 -9.89 -6.73 10.49
CA GLN A 402 -9.25 -6.26 9.26
C GLN A 402 -8.59 -4.88 9.47
N GLU A 403 -9.31 -3.93 10.07
CA GLU A 403 -8.79 -2.61 10.43
C GLU A 403 -7.58 -2.72 11.36
N THR A 404 -7.68 -3.55 12.40
CA THR A 404 -6.58 -3.76 13.35
C THR A 404 -5.35 -4.33 12.65
N ARG A 405 -5.52 -5.29 11.74
CA ARG A 405 -4.41 -5.82 10.93
C ARG A 405 -3.79 -4.78 10.02
N GLN A 406 -4.60 -3.95 9.36
CA GLN A 406 -4.11 -2.88 8.49
C GLN A 406 -3.33 -1.82 9.28
N ARG A 407 -3.85 -1.41 10.45
CA ARG A 407 -3.16 -0.49 11.35
C ARG A 407 -1.84 -1.07 11.84
N ASN A 408 -1.82 -2.32 12.28
CA ASN A 408 -0.60 -2.97 12.76
C ASN A 408 0.43 -3.12 11.64
N ALA A 409 0.01 -3.47 10.41
CA ALA A 409 0.90 -3.54 9.26
C ALA A 409 1.48 -2.16 8.91
N ALA A 410 0.65 -1.10 8.91
CA ALA A 410 1.11 0.27 8.67
C ALA A 410 2.05 0.78 9.78
N GLN A 411 1.82 0.40 11.03
CA GLN A 411 2.73 0.71 12.14
C GLN A 411 4.07 -0.03 11.98
N GLN A 412 4.05 -1.30 11.58
CA GLN A 412 5.27 -2.07 11.33
C GLN A 412 6.08 -1.49 10.17
N THR A 413 5.44 -1.09 9.06
CA THR A 413 6.15 -0.44 7.95
C THR A 413 6.73 0.91 8.35
N LEU A 414 6.00 1.69 9.16
CA LEU A 414 6.52 2.97 9.69
C LEU A 414 7.74 2.77 10.59
N LEU A 415 7.69 1.79 11.50
CA LEU A 415 8.83 1.46 12.38
C LEU A 415 10.04 0.98 11.58
N ALA A 416 9.83 0.14 10.57
CA ALA A 416 10.90 -0.31 9.68
C ALA A 416 11.52 0.87 8.91
N TRP A 417 10.71 1.80 8.40
CA TRP A 417 11.17 3.01 7.73
C TRP A 417 11.97 3.92 8.68
N GLN A 418 11.50 4.12 9.91
CA GLN A 418 12.21 4.90 10.93
C GLN A 418 13.58 4.31 11.27
N ALA A 419 13.66 2.99 11.45
CA ALA A 419 14.92 2.30 11.71
C ALA A 419 15.91 2.44 10.54
N GLN A 420 15.42 2.34 9.31
CA GLN A 420 16.25 2.51 8.11
C GLN A 420 16.79 3.95 7.98
N GLU A 421 15.96 4.95 8.25
CA GLU A 421 16.38 6.36 8.20
C GLU A 421 17.37 6.70 9.33
N GLN A 422 17.21 6.12 10.52
CA GLN A 422 18.18 6.26 11.61
C GLN A 422 19.56 5.72 11.22
N LEU A 423 19.63 4.50 10.68
CA LEU A 423 20.89 3.91 10.22
C LEU A 423 21.56 4.79 9.15
N ARG A 424 20.77 5.33 8.20
CA ARG A 424 21.28 6.23 7.16
C ARG A 424 21.87 7.51 7.74
N LEU A 425 21.19 8.12 8.72
CA LEU A 425 21.69 9.32 9.39
C LEU A 425 22.95 9.05 10.20
N GLU A 426 23.02 7.91 10.90
CA GLU A 426 24.22 7.48 11.62
C GLU A 426 25.42 7.30 10.67
N GLU A 427 25.22 6.62 9.53
CA GLU A 427 26.24 6.47 8.50
C GLU A 427 26.70 7.83 7.94
N GLU A 428 25.77 8.77 7.71
CA GLU A 428 26.10 10.10 7.21
C GLU A 428 26.89 10.91 8.26
N VAL A 429 26.51 10.84 9.53
CA VAL A 429 27.23 11.47 10.65
C VAL A 429 28.63 10.89 10.77
N VAL A 430 28.79 9.56 10.73
CA VAL A 430 30.10 8.90 10.78
C VAL A 430 30.96 9.34 9.59
N ARG A 431 30.40 9.37 8.38
CA ARG A 431 31.11 9.80 7.17
C ARG A 431 31.56 11.26 7.27
N LYS A 432 30.68 12.18 7.69
CA LYS A 432 31.02 13.60 7.87
C LYS A 432 32.04 13.82 8.97
N THR A 433 31.91 13.11 10.09
CA THR A 433 32.85 13.18 11.21
C THR A 433 34.24 12.70 10.79
N ARG A 434 34.31 11.60 10.02
CA ARG A 434 35.58 11.10 9.47
C ARG A 434 36.21 12.10 8.51
N ALA A 435 35.45 12.61 7.55
CA ALA A 435 35.96 13.61 6.59
C ALA A 435 36.43 14.89 7.30
N LEU A 436 35.71 15.34 8.34
CA LEU A 436 36.10 16.50 9.15
C LEU A 436 37.39 16.23 9.92
N SER A 437 37.52 15.06 10.55
CA SER A 437 38.73 14.64 11.28
C SER A 437 39.94 14.57 10.36
N GLU A 438 39.79 13.98 9.17
CA GLU A 438 40.85 13.90 8.15
C GLU A 438 41.26 15.30 7.66
N ALA A 439 40.30 16.18 7.39
CA ALA A 439 40.57 17.56 6.98
C ALA A 439 41.26 18.37 8.09
N LEU A 440 40.84 18.19 9.35
CA LEU A 440 41.46 18.83 10.50
C LEU A 440 42.91 18.36 10.67
N GLY A 441 43.17 17.05 10.60
CA GLY A 441 44.52 16.50 10.68
C GLY A 441 45.45 17.04 9.59
N GLN A 442 44.96 17.19 8.35
CA GLN A 442 45.72 17.82 7.27
C GLN A 442 46.01 19.30 7.53
N ALA A 443 45.04 20.05 8.07
CA ALA A 443 45.22 21.46 8.40
C ALA A 443 46.22 21.66 9.54
N GLU A 444 46.17 20.82 10.57
CA GLU A 444 47.11 20.82 11.69
C GLU A 444 48.53 20.51 11.23
N GLN A 445 48.70 19.49 10.38
CA GLN A 445 50.00 19.12 9.82
C GLN A 445 50.63 20.28 9.02
N ARG A 446 49.85 20.91 8.11
CA ARG A 446 50.33 22.09 7.36
C ARG A 446 50.70 23.25 8.27
N THR A 447 49.89 23.49 9.31
CA THR A 447 50.16 24.54 10.30
C THR A 447 51.46 24.26 11.05
N ARG A 448 51.74 22.99 11.36
CA ARG A 448 52.97 22.57 12.04
C ARG A 448 54.19 22.80 11.18
N GLU A 449 54.15 22.35 9.92
CA GLU A 449 55.21 22.54 8.93
C GLU A 449 55.53 24.03 8.72
N GLN A 450 54.49 24.87 8.62
CA GLN A 450 54.65 26.32 8.48
C GLN A 450 55.32 26.96 9.71
N LYS A 451 54.93 26.54 10.92
CA LYS A 451 55.53 27.04 12.17
C LYS A 451 57.01 26.68 12.28
N GLU A 452 57.37 25.44 11.93
CA GLU A 452 58.75 24.96 11.96
C GLU A 452 59.62 25.70 10.94
N LEU A 453 59.10 25.93 9.73
CA LEU A 453 59.77 26.73 8.71
C LEU A 453 60.03 28.17 9.17
N LEU A 454 59.03 28.84 9.75
CA LEU A 454 59.17 30.23 10.20
C LEU A 454 60.16 30.37 11.37
N ALA A 455 60.17 29.39 12.28
CA ALA A 455 61.14 29.34 13.38
C ALA A 455 62.58 29.20 12.85
N TYR A 456 62.79 28.34 11.85
CA TYR A 456 64.09 28.16 11.20
C TYR A 456 64.56 29.46 10.50
N ILE A 457 63.70 30.08 9.69
CA ILE A 457 64.01 31.35 9.01
C ILE A 457 64.39 32.43 10.03
N SER A 458 63.65 32.52 11.13
CA SER A 458 63.91 33.52 12.17
C SER A 458 65.28 33.35 12.84
N HIS A 459 65.73 32.11 13.03
CA HIS A 459 67.04 31.80 13.60
C HIS A 459 68.17 32.21 12.65
N ASP A 460 68.05 31.84 11.37
CA ASP A 460 69.10 32.06 10.38
C ASP A 460 69.20 33.52 9.92
N LEU A 461 68.11 34.30 10.01
CA LEU A 461 68.15 35.76 9.87
C LEU A 461 68.84 36.46 11.04
N ARG A 462 68.73 35.92 12.27
CA ARG A 462 69.26 36.57 13.47
C ARG A 462 70.78 36.42 13.60
N ALA A 463 71.35 35.28 13.22
CA ALA A 463 72.78 35.00 13.34
C ALA A 463 73.71 35.99 12.58
N PRO A 464 73.50 36.31 11.29
CA PRO A 464 74.32 37.28 10.58
C PRO A 464 74.12 38.71 11.10
N VAL A 465 72.91 39.08 11.51
CA VAL A 465 72.62 40.38 12.15
C VAL A 465 73.40 40.54 13.46
N ALA A 466 73.45 39.48 14.28
CA ALA A 466 74.24 39.48 15.52
C ALA A 466 75.74 39.63 15.23
N THR A 467 76.24 39.00 14.16
CA THR A 467 77.63 39.14 13.69
C THR A 467 77.94 40.55 13.18
N ILE A 468 77.04 41.18 12.42
CA ILE A 468 77.16 42.57 11.97
C ILE A 468 77.21 43.52 13.17
N LEU A 469 76.25 43.41 14.09
CA LEU A 469 76.18 44.24 15.30
C LEU A 469 77.41 44.04 16.21
N GLY A 470 77.89 42.81 16.36
CA GLY A 470 79.09 42.50 17.15
C GLY A 470 80.34 43.16 16.57
N ASN A 471 80.56 43.07 15.26
CA ASN A 471 81.70 43.71 14.61
C ASN A 471 81.60 45.25 14.65
N LEU A 472 80.41 45.82 14.50
CA LEU A 472 80.18 47.26 14.62
C LEU A 472 80.46 47.78 16.05
N ARG A 473 80.03 47.07 17.10
CA ARG A 473 80.34 47.42 18.50
C ARG A 473 81.84 47.38 18.78
N LEU A 474 82.52 46.33 18.32
CA LEU A 474 83.97 46.21 18.46
C LEU A 474 84.74 47.30 17.70
N MET A 475 84.17 47.87 16.63
CA MET A 475 84.71 49.02 15.92
C MET A 475 84.46 50.34 16.69
N GLN A 476 83.30 50.50 17.32
CA GLN A 476 82.99 51.66 18.17
C GLN A 476 83.88 51.72 19.42
N ASP A 477 84.12 50.58 20.07
CA ASP A 477 84.95 50.49 21.29
C ASP A 477 86.44 50.70 21.02
N ALA A 478 86.91 50.50 19.78
CA ALA A 478 88.33 50.57 19.42
C ALA A 478 88.84 51.99 19.14
N GLY A 479 87.97 53.00 18.99
CA GLY A 479 88.33 54.42 18.88
C GLY A 479 89.20 54.85 17.69
N ASP A 480 89.60 53.92 16.80
CA ASP A 480 90.57 54.17 15.73
C ASP A 480 90.18 53.48 14.40
N THR A 481 90.82 53.89 13.30
CA THR A 481 90.47 53.55 11.90
C THR A 481 90.15 52.04 11.71
N PRO A 482 89.00 51.65 11.13
CA PRO A 482 88.56 50.25 11.12
C PRO A 482 89.55 49.31 10.44
N ALA A 483 89.91 48.20 11.11
CA ALA A 483 90.71 47.16 10.48
C ALA A 483 89.95 46.57 9.26
N PRO A 484 90.58 46.47 8.08
CA PRO A 484 89.93 46.03 6.83
C PRO A 484 89.24 44.66 6.95
N THR A 485 89.75 43.79 7.82
CA THR A 485 89.17 42.47 8.10
C THR A 485 87.76 42.52 8.72
N ARG A 486 87.45 43.54 9.54
CA ARG A 486 86.15 43.69 10.19
C ARG A 486 85.09 44.25 9.23
N LEU A 487 85.47 45.23 8.41
CA LEU A 487 84.62 45.73 7.32
C LEU A 487 84.27 44.60 6.33
N ALA A 488 85.26 43.79 5.93
CA ALA A 488 85.05 42.63 5.07
C ALA A 488 84.17 41.52 5.72
N THR A 489 84.05 41.50 7.04
CA THR A 489 83.17 40.56 7.77
C THR A 489 81.74 41.09 7.81
N ILE A 490 81.55 42.39 8.04
CA ILE A 490 80.24 43.05 7.94
C ILE A 490 79.68 42.94 6.52
N GLU A 491 80.49 43.23 5.50
CA GLU A 491 80.07 43.11 4.10
C GLU A 491 79.68 41.68 3.74
N ARG A 492 80.45 40.66 4.17
CA ARG A 492 80.08 39.26 3.96
C ARG A 492 78.80 38.86 4.68
N SER A 493 78.60 39.28 5.93
CA SER A 493 77.38 38.97 6.67
C SER A 493 76.15 39.70 6.10
N ALA A 494 76.31 40.93 5.59
CA ALA A 494 75.24 41.67 4.92
C ALA A 494 74.89 41.03 3.56
N ALA A 495 75.90 40.64 2.78
CA ALA A 495 75.68 39.93 1.52
C ALA A 495 74.98 38.57 1.72
N TYR A 496 75.39 37.80 2.75
CA TYR A 496 74.70 36.55 3.12
C TYR A 496 73.25 36.78 3.53
N GLN A 497 72.97 37.86 4.27
CA GLN A 497 71.60 38.18 4.68
C GLN A 497 70.71 38.61 3.50
N LEU A 498 71.26 39.37 2.55
CA LEU A 498 70.55 39.72 1.31
C LEU A 498 70.25 38.49 0.47
N GLU A 499 71.22 37.58 0.31
CA GLU A 499 71.02 36.28 -0.36
C GLU A 499 69.89 35.50 0.31
N LEU A 500 69.89 35.40 1.66
CA LEU A 500 68.83 34.70 2.42
C LEU A 500 67.44 35.35 2.30
N ILE A 501 67.35 36.67 2.13
CA ILE A 501 66.09 37.39 1.93
C ILE A 501 65.56 37.16 0.51
N ASP A 502 66.42 37.26 -0.52
CA ASP A 502 66.03 37.01 -1.90
C ASP A 502 65.56 35.55 -2.09
N ASP A 503 66.28 34.63 -1.45
CA ASP A 503 65.95 33.21 -1.33
C ASP A 503 64.58 32.95 -0.68
N LEU A 504 64.25 33.67 0.39
CA LEU A 504 62.94 33.61 1.06
C LEU A 504 61.82 34.18 0.17
N VAL A 505 62.10 35.28 -0.53
CA VAL A 505 61.16 35.91 -1.46
C VAL A 505 60.86 34.97 -2.63
N ASP A 506 61.86 34.30 -3.17
CA ASP A 506 61.69 33.34 -4.25
C ASP A 506 60.99 32.05 -3.78
N TYR A 507 61.23 31.59 -2.54
CA TYR A 507 60.43 30.54 -1.92
C TYR A 507 58.95 30.95 -1.77
N ALA A 508 58.66 32.15 -1.26
CA ALA A 508 57.30 32.65 -1.10
C ALA A 508 56.57 32.79 -2.45
N LYS A 509 57.26 33.22 -3.51
CA LYS A 509 56.71 33.22 -4.88
C LYS A 509 56.41 31.80 -5.38
N GLY A 510 57.24 30.82 -5.03
CA GLY A 510 57.05 29.41 -5.39
C GLY A 510 55.90 28.70 -4.68
N GLU A 511 55.56 29.10 -3.45
CA GLU A 511 54.38 28.61 -2.72
C GLU A 511 53.08 29.28 -3.19
N LEU A 512 53.16 30.54 -3.65
CA LEU A 512 52.01 31.29 -4.14
C LEU A 512 51.64 30.97 -5.61
N ALA A 513 52.48 30.23 -6.35
CA ALA A 513 52.20 29.81 -7.72
C ALA A 513 52.66 28.36 -7.99
N PRO A 514 51.79 27.43 -8.44
CA PRO A 514 52.23 26.09 -8.82
C PRO A 514 53.27 26.20 -9.97
N LEU A 515 54.46 25.63 -9.76
CA LEU A 515 55.51 25.47 -10.78
C LEU A 515 55.00 24.59 -11.95
N ALA A 516 54.21 25.17 -12.85
CA ALA A 516 53.82 24.56 -14.11
C ALA A 516 55.03 24.56 -15.05
N VAL A 517 55.45 23.37 -15.49
CA VAL A 517 56.43 23.20 -16.57
C VAL A 517 55.63 23.15 -17.87
N GLU A 518 55.82 24.11 -18.75
CA GLU A 518 55.13 24.19 -20.03
C GLU A 518 56.10 23.86 -21.15
N ALA A 519 56.03 22.65 -21.68
CA ALA A 519 56.84 22.26 -22.84
C ALA A 519 56.32 22.99 -24.09
N GLN A 520 57.18 23.83 -24.69
CA GLN A 520 56.88 24.56 -25.93
C GLN A 520 57.95 24.24 -26.99
N PRO A 521 57.66 24.43 -28.29
CA PRO A 521 58.67 24.31 -29.34
C PRO A 521 59.81 25.31 -29.13
N VAL A 522 61.03 24.82 -28.88
CA VAL A 522 62.23 25.64 -28.63
C VAL A 522 63.32 25.29 -29.62
N GLN A 523 63.92 26.33 -30.23
CA GLN A 523 65.12 26.21 -31.05
C GLN A 523 66.35 26.06 -30.16
N LEU A 524 66.81 24.83 -29.97
CA LEU A 524 67.82 24.49 -28.95
C LEU A 524 69.16 25.21 -29.19
N ARG A 525 69.58 25.34 -30.45
CA ARG A 525 70.82 26.05 -30.83
C ARG A 525 70.82 27.50 -30.33
N THR A 526 69.75 28.23 -30.61
CA THR A 526 69.56 29.63 -30.22
C THR A 526 69.50 29.80 -28.71
N LEU A 527 68.84 28.89 -28.00
CA LEU A 527 68.81 28.92 -26.54
C LEU A 527 70.22 28.75 -25.93
N VAL A 528 70.99 27.79 -26.43
CA VAL A 528 72.38 27.54 -25.97
C VAL A 528 73.29 28.73 -26.31
N ASP A 529 73.16 29.34 -27.49
CA ASP A 529 73.88 30.56 -27.87
C ASP A 529 73.61 31.72 -26.91
N ASN A 530 72.33 31.95 -26.58
CA ASN A 530 71.95 32.99 -25.65
C ASN A 530 72.56 32.74 -24.26
N ILE A 531 72.48 31.51 -23.75
CA ILE A 531 73.10 31.13 -22.48
C ILE A 531 74.61 31.37 -22.50
N ALA A 532 75.28 31.00 -23.59
CA ALA A 532 76.72 31.17 -23.75
C ALA A 532 77.14 32.65 -23.72
N GLN A 533 76.36 33.57 -24.30
CA GLN A 533 76.62 35.00 -24.22
C GLN A 533 76.57 35.53 -22.77
N TYR A 534 75.59 35.07 -21.99
CA TYR A 534 75.52 35.41 -20.56
C TYR A 534 76.68 34.80 -19.77
N ALA A 535 77.06 33.56 -20.09
CA ALA A 535 78.15 32.85 -19.43
C ALA A 535 79.51 33.54 -19.63
N ASP A 536 79.79 34.01 -20.85
CA ASP A 536 81.02 34.73 -21.18
C ASP A 536 81.15 36.04 -20.37
N ALA A 537 80.07 36.82 -20.31
CA ALA A 537 80.04 38.04 -19.50
C ALA A 537 80.22 37.75 -17.99
N LEU A 538 79.71 36.61 -17.51
CA LEU A 538 79.81 36.19 -16.11
C LEU A 538 81.22 35.71 -15.75
N ALA A 539 81.87 34.96 -16.66
CA ALA A 539 83.24 34.45 -16.49
C ALA A 539 84.26 35.60 -16.43
N GLN A 540 84.10 36.63 -17.28
CA GLN A 540 85.00 37.78 -17.33
C GLN A 540 85.05 38.57 -16.01
N ARG A 541 83.99 38.54 -15.19
CA ARG A 541 83.94 39.25 -13.89
C ARG A 541 85.01 38.79 -12.89
N GLN A 542 85.49 37.55 -13.00
CA GLN A 542 86.58 37.02 -12.16
C GLN A 542 87.80 36.61 -13.02
N HIS A 543 87.96 37.24 -14.19
CA HIS A 543 89.04 36.98 -15.16
C HIS A 543 89.14 35.50 -15.60
N ASN A 544 88.00 34.80 -15.66
CA ASN A 544 87.95 33.43 -16.17
C ASN A 544 87.71 33.42 -17.70
N SER A 545 88.13 32.35 -18.37
CA SER A 545 87.73 32.06 -19.76
C SER A 545 86.47 31.18 -19.77
N PHE A 546 85.62 31.38 -20.78
CA PHE A 546 84.44 30.55 -21.01
C PHE A 546 84.57 29.76 -22.32
N GLU A 547 84.26 28.47 -22.27
CA GLU A 547 84.31 27.56 -23.42
C GLU A 547 82.94 26.89 -23.64
N LEU A 548 82.39 27.01 -24.85
CA LEU A 548 81.19 26.28 -25.26
C LEU A 548 81.58 25.13 -26.19
N THR A 549 81.30 23.90 -25.78
CA THR A 549 81.45 22.70 -26.61
C THR A 549 80.08 22.13 -26.97
N ILE A 550 79.82 21.93 -28.26
CA ILE A 550 78.61 21.23 -28.73
C ILE A 550 79.06 19.96 -29.45
N ASP A 551 78.79 18.80 -28.86
CA ASP A 551 79.17 17.52 -29.44
C ASP A 551 78.03 16.96 -30.28
N GLY A 552 78.25 16.87 -31.60
CA GLY A 552 77.27 16.36 -32.56
C GLY A 552 76.25 17.40 -33.05
N ALA A 553 75.23 16.94 -33.78
CA ALA A 553 74.15 17.80 -34.28
C ALA A 553 73.02 17.88 -33.25
N LEU A 554 72.73 19.09 -32.74
CA LEU A 554 71.58 19.33 -31.89
C LEU A 554 70.27 19.27 -32.70
N PRO A 555 69.18 18.72 -32.16
CA PRO A 555 67.86 18.80 -32.81
C PRO A 555 67.46 20.26 -33.02
N ALA A 556 66.93 20.55 -34.21
CA ALA A 556 66.60 21.93 -34.59
C ALA A 556 65.51 22.55 -33.70
N MET A 557 64.50 21.75 -33.34
CA MET A 557 63.35 22.14 -32.51
C MET A 557 62.97 20.99 -31.57
N VAL A 558 62.77 21.28 -30.29
CA VAL A 558 62.36 20.31 -29.26
C VAL A 558 61.24 20.88 -28.40
N HIS A 559 60.33 20.03 -27.91
CA HIS A 559 59.36 20.41 -26.89
C HIS A 559 60.03 20.48 -25.51
N LEU A 560 60.22 21.70 -25.02
CA LEU A 560 61.01 22.02 -23.83
C LEU A 560 60.50 23.32 -23.20
N ASP A 561 60.55 23.43 -21.87
CA ASP A 561 60.44 24.74 -21.22
C ASP A 561 61.79 25.46 -21.25
N GLY A 562 62.00 26.28 -22.29
CA GLY A 562 63.28 26.97 -22.52
C GLY A 562 63.67 27.95 -21.41
N LYS A 563 62.68 28.60 -20.76
CA LYS A 563 62.95 29.55 -19.65
C LYS A 563 63.47 28.81 -18.42
N ARG A 564 62.86 27.67 -18.11
CA ARG A 564 63.28 26.84 -16.97
C ARG A 564 64.64 26.19 -17.23
N LEU A 565 64.90 25.71 -18.45
CA LEU A 565 66.23 25.20 -18.80
C LEU A 565 67.30 26.30 -18.68
N GLN A 566 67.04 27.50 -19.20
CA GLN A 566 67.95 28.64 -19.06
C GLN A 566 68.24 28.95 -17.59
N GLN A 567 67.21 28.92 -16.73
CA GLN A 567 67.35 29.15 -15.30
C GLN A 567 68.26 28.10 -14.63
N VAL A 568 68.08 26.81 -14.97
CA VAL A 568 68.96 25.73 -14.48
C VAL A 568 70.41 26.00 -14.87
N VAL A 569 70.67 26.22 -16.17
CA VAL A 569 72.05 26.33 -16.67
C VAL A 569 72.74 27.60 -16.16
N LEU A 570 72.03 28.73 -16.08
CA LEU A 570 72.58 29.97 -15.52
C LEU A 570 72.88 29.86 -14.02
N ASN A 571 72.06 29.15 -13.25
CA ASN A 571 72.35 28.90 -11.83
C ASN A 571 73.64 28.09 -11.66
N LEU A 572 73.85 27.07 -12.50
CA LEU A 572 75.07 26.26 -12.48
C LEU A 572 76.30 27.07 -12.93
N LEU A 573 76.18 27.85 -14.00
CA LEU A 573 77.26 28.71 -14.51
C LEU A 573 77.63 29.83 -13.53
N SER A 574 76.65 30.39 -12.81
CA SER A 574 76.88 31.38 -11.76
C SER A 574 77.66 30.79 -10.59
N ASN A 575 77.33 29.57 -10.19
CA ASN A 575 78.12 28.84 -9.18
C ASN A 575 79.55 28.61 -9.69
N ALA A 576 79.72 28.09 -10.92
CA ALA A 576 81.03 27.89 -11.52
C ALA A 576 81.89 29.18 -11.56
N ALA A 577 81.28 30.31 -11.97
CA ALA A 577 81.94 31.62 -12.01
C ALA A 577 82.24 32.19 -10.62
N LYS A 578 81.42 31.88 -9.61
CA LYS A 578 81.62 32.31 -8.21
C LYS A 578 82.88 31.67 -7.60
N PHE A 579 83.15 30.40 -7.90
CA PHE A 579 84.19 29.58 -7.27
C PHE A 579 85.47 29.40 -8.12
N THR A 580 85.53 30.03 -9.30
CA THR A 580 86.70 29.99 -10.20
C THR A 580 87.31 31.38 -10.35
N ARG A 581 88.64 31.49 -10.32
CA ARG A 581 89.39 32.73 -10.55
C ARG A 581 90.57 32.47 -11.46
N ASN A 582 90.76 33.31 -12.47
CA ASN A 582 91.82 33.13 -13.48
C ASN A 582 91.86 31.70 -14.07
N GLY A 583 90.69 31.07 -14.21
CA GLY A 583 90.55 29.69 -14.65
C GLY A 583 89.57 29.54 -15.82
N THR A 584 89.15 28.31 -16.10
CA THR A 584 88.25 27.99 -17.22
C THR A 584 86.91 27.50 -16.70
N ILE A 585 85.84 27.97 -17.34
CA ILE A 585 84.46 27.48 -17.17
C ILE A 585 83.99 26.96 -18.52
N ALA A 586 83.48 25.73 -18.56
CA ALA A 586 83.03 25.10 -19.78
C ALA A 586 81.57 24.65 -19.69
N LEU A 587 80.81 24.93 -20.74
CA LEU A 587 79.49 24.32 -20.98
C LEU A 587 79.62 23.35 -22.15
N ARG A 588 79.34 22.06 -21.90
CA ARG A 588 79.23 21.05 -22.93
C ARG A 588 77.77 20.61 -23.08
N VAL A 589 77.30 20.60 -24.32
CA VAL A 589 75.93 20.17 -24.67
C VAL A 589 76.02 19.10 -25.76
N HIS A 590 75.35 17.97 -25.54
CA HIS A 590 75.23 16.93 -26.57
C HIS A 590 73.83 16.32 -26.56
N ALA A 591 73.37 15.86 -27.72
CA ALA A 591 72.06 15.27 -27.90
C ALA A 591 72.20 13.88 -28.51
N LEU A 592 71.57 12.89 -27.89
CA LEU A 592 71.54 11.50 -28.36
C LEU A 592 70.09 11.09 -28.67
N PRO A 593 69.82 10.39 -29.78
CA PRO A 593 68.53 9.74 -29.98
C PRO A 593 68.28 8.75 -28.84
N ALA A 594 67.08 8.74 -28.28
CA ALA A 594 66.69 7.78 -27.25
C ALA A 594 66.68 6.36 -27.81
N ALA A 595 66.94 5.35 -26.96
CA ALA A 595 66.98 3.95 -27.38
C ALA A 595 65.62 3.40 -27.86
N VAL A 596 64.51 4.06 -27.54
CA VAL A 596 63.14 3.70 -27.93
C VAL A 596 62.34 4.98 -28.23
N GLY A 597 61.79 5.08 -29.45
CA GLY A 597 60.99 6.22 -29.92
C GLY A 597 61.79 7.33 -30.59
N ASP A 598 61.10 8.39 -31.04
CA ASP A 598 61.69 9.57 -31.69
C ASP A 598 62.23 10.63 -30.71
N ALA A 599 62.27 10.32 -29.40
CA ALA A 599 62.72 11.24 -28.36
C ALA A 599 64.22 11.50 -28.40
N TRP A 600 64.63 12.69 -27.96
CA TRP A 600 66.02 13.10 -27.81
C TRP A 600 66.39 13.18 -26.33
N GLN A 601 67.50 12.55 -25.97
CA GLN A 601 68.14 12.73 -24.68
C GLN A 601 69.16 13.87 -24.78
N LEU A 602 68.86 14.99 -24.13
CA LEU A 602 69.73 16.15 -24.06
C LEU A 602 70.59 16.05 -22.81
N HIS A 603 71.90 16.19 -22.97
CA HIS A 603 72.87 16.13 -21.90
C HIS A 603 73.60 17.46 -21.77
N PHE A 604 73.62 17.99 -20.56
CA PHE A 604 74.28 19.24 -20.20
C PHE A 604 75.35 18.96 -19.15
N GLU A 605 76.55 19.47 -19.39
CA GLU A 605 77.69 19.37 -18.49
C GLU A 605 78.27 20.78 -18.29
N VAL A 606 78.28 21.25 -17.04
CA VAL A 606 78.97 22.48 -16.63
C VAL A 606 80.20 22.07 -15.83
N THR A 607 81.38 22.48 -16.29
CA THR A 607 82.67 22.18 -15.63
C THR A 607 83.41 23.47 -15.31
N ASP A 608 84.07 23.53 -14.17
CA ASP A 608 84.95 24.62 -13.79
C ASP A 608 86.31 24.12 -13.28
N SER A 609 87.34 24.97 -13.34
CA SER A 609 88.68 24.70 -12.82
C SER A 609 88.92 25.38 -11.45
N GLY A 610 87.86 25.61 -10.68
CA GLY A 610 87.90 26.33 -9.40
C GLY A 610 88.48 25.51 -8.25
N THR A 611 88.21 25.96 -7.02
CA THR A 611 88.78 25.33 -5.80
C THR A 611 88.28 23.91 -5.54
N GLY A 612 87.21 23.49 -6.22
CA GLY A 612 86.53 22.22 -5.98
C GLY A 612 85.86 22.16 -4.60
N ILE A 613 85.21 21.03 -4.33
CA ILE A 613 84.44 20.76 -3.11
C ILE A 613 85.16 19.66 -2.32
N ASP A 614 85.29 19.82 -1.00
CA ASP A 614 85.85 18.77 -0.13
C ASP A 614 84.94 17.53 -0.08
N THR A 615 85.52 16.37 0.19
CA THR A 615 84.81 15.08 0.12
C THR A 615 83.63 14.98 1.07
N ASP A 616 83.74 15.53 2.28
CA ASP A 616 82.66 15.46 3.28
C ASP A 616 81.48 16.35 2.88
N THR A 617 81.76 17.54 2.30
CA THR A 617 80.75 18.44 1.75
C THR A 617 80.11 17.87 0.48
N LEU A 618 80.90 17.26 -0.42
CA LEU A 618 80.40 16.64 -1.64
C LEU A 618 79.47 15.45 -1.34
N ASP A 619 79.83 14.59 -0.38
CA ASP A 619 79.02 13.44 0.05
C ASP A 619 77.72 13.88 0.72
N ARG A 620 77.73 15.03 1.42
CA ARG A 620 76.53 15.64 1.98
C ARG A 620 75.64 16.20 0.87
N MET A 621 76.18 16.98 -0.06
CA MET A 621 75.42 17.54 -1.19
C MET A 621 74.83 16.45 -2.08
N THR A 622 75.57 15.38 -2.37
CA THR A 622 75.11 14.27 -3.21
C THR A 622 73.98 13.48 -2.56
N ARG A 623 74.01 13.26 -1.23
CA ARG A 623 72.88 12.64 -0.49
C ARG A 623 71.64 13.51 -0.46
N LEU A 624 71.81 14.83 -0.30
CA LEU A 624 70.69 15.78 -0.33
C LEU A 624 70.05 15.86 -1.72
N LEU A 625 70.84 15.71 -2.78
CA LEU A 625 70.33 15.58 -4.14
C LEU A 625 69.52 14.28 -4.35
N ALA A 626 69.74 13.24 -3.55
CA ALA A 626 69.07 11.93 -3.65
C ALA A 626 67.78 11.82 -2.82
N ASP A 627 67.75 12.33 -1.58
CA ASP A 627 66.66 12.08 -0.62
C ASP A 627 65.49 13.09 -0.68
N ASN A 628 65.49 14.03 -1.64
CA ASN A 628 64.52 15.13 -1.74
C ASN A 628 64.36 15.94 -0.43
N ALA A 629 65.34 15.88 0.46
CA ALA A 629 65.31 16.54 1.76
C ALA A 629 65.77 18.01 1.62
N PRO A 630 65.01 18.99 2.15
CA PRO A 630 65.44 20.38 2.17
C PRO A 630 66.52 20.54 3.24
N SER A 631 67.79 20.52 2.85
CA SER A 631 68.88 20.91 3.75
C SER A 631 69.67 22.04 3.13
N MET A 632 69.49 23.22 3.73
CA MET A 632 70.29 24.41 3.51
C MET A 632 71.33 24.50 4.61
N ALA A 633 72.59 24.22 4.26
CA ALA A 633 73.73 24.60 5.07
C ALA A 633 74.86 25.01 4.12
N GLY A 634 75.04 26.34 3.98
CA GLY A 634 76.22 26.93 3.35
C GLY A 634 76.29 26.80 1.82
N GLY A 635 75.78 27.82 1.13
CA GLY A 635 76.05 28.06 -0.29
C GLY A 635 75.15 27.31 -1.27
N GLY A 636 74.17 28.02 -1.84
CA GLY A 636 73.61 27.65 -3.14
C GLY A 636 72.16 27.17 -3.13
N LEU A 637 71.22 28.07 -2.85
CA LEU A 637 69.82 27.88 -3.24
C LEU A 637 69.67 27.67 -4.76
N GLY A 638 70.59 28.24 -5.55
CA GLY A 638 70.70 28.00 -6.99
C GLY A 638 70.81 26.52 -7.41
N LEU A 639 71.52 25.68 -6.64
CA LEU A 639 71.65 24.24 -6.94
C LEU A 639 70.37 23.47 -6.61
N VAL A 640 69.70 23.83 -5.50
CA VAL A 640 68.40 23.24 -5.11
C VAL A 640 67.30 23.63 -6.10
N ILE A 641 67.31 24.89 -6.59
CA ILE A 641 66.41 25.36 -7.65
C ILE A 641 66.68 24.59 -8.95
N ALA A 642 67.96 24.43 -9.33
CA ALA A 642 68.35 23.66 -10.51
C ALA A 642 67.87 22.20 -10.42
N GLN A 643 68.06 21.54 -9.28
CA GLN A 643 67.60 20.18 -9.02
C GLN A 643 66.07 20.05 -9.14
N ARG A 644 65.29 20.92 -8.47
CA ARG A 644 63.82 20.86 -8.50
C ARG A 644 63.25 21.08 -9.90
N ILE A 645 63.84 22.01 -10.66
CA ILE A 645 63.44 22.26 -12.05
C ILE A 645 63.75 21.04 -12.90
N VAL A 646 64.97 20.50 -12.84
CA VAL A 646 65.38 19.30 -13.58
C VAL A 646 64.49 18.10 -13.25
N GLN A 647 64.17 17.87 -11.98
CA GLN A 647 63.27 16.80 -11.54
C GLN A 647 61.84 16.96 -12.08
N ARG A 648 61.27 18.19 -12.03
CA ARG A 648 59.94 18.45 -12.61
C ARG A 648 59.93 18.32 -14.13
N MET A 649 61.07 18.55 -14.78
CA MET A 649 61.27 18.29 -16.21
C MET A 649 61.59 16.81 -16.51
N GLY A 650 61.55 15.92 -15.51
CA GLY A 650 61.75 14.47 -15.68
C GLY A 650 63.21 14.02 -15.75
N GLY A 651 64.16 14.88 -15.40
CA GLY A 651 65.59 14.59 -15.40
C GLY A 651 66.20 14.33 -14.01
N GLN A 652 67.49 14.02 -13.99
CA GLN A 652 68.30 13.90 -12.77
C GLN A 652 69.57 14.73 -12.91
N LEU A 653 69.99 15.35 -11.81
CA LEU A 653 71.20 16.17 -11.71
C LEU A 653 72.22 15.48 -10.80
N ALA A 654 73.46 15.35 -11.27
CA ALA A 654 74.58 14.76 -10.55
C ALA A 654 75.77 15.73 -10.49
N ILE A 655 76.55 15.65 -9.42
CA ILE A 655 77.71 16.50 -9.17
C ILE A 655 78.95 15.64 -8.89
N HIS A 656 80.07 16.03 -9.47
CA HIS A 656 81.37 15.40 -9.31
C HIS A 656 82.41 16.49 -9.07
N SER A 657 83.18 16.41 -7.98
CA SER A 657 84.22 17.40 -7.68
C SER A 657 85.34 16.78 -6.86
N GLY A 658 86.52 17.40 -6.88
CA GLY A 658 87.63 17.08 -6.00
C GLY A 658 88.32 18.37 -5.59
N MET A 659 88.83 18.44 -4.35
CA MET A 659 89.51 19.63 -3.86
C MET A 659 90.72 19.95 -4.74
N GLY A 660 90.78 21.18 -5.28
CA GLY A 660 91.83 21.65 -6.17
C GLY A 660 91.73 21.17 -7.63
N THR A 661 90.72 20.36 -7.99
CA THR A 661 90.52 19.87 -9.37
C THR A 661 89.26 20.44 -10.05
N GLY A 662 88.54 21.35 -9.39
CA GLY A 662 87.32 21.96 -9.90
C GLY A 662 86.04 21.14 -9.68
N THR A 663 84.92 21.60 -10.24
CA THR A 663 83.60 20.95 -10.12
C THR A 663 82.98 20.69 -11.49
N ARG A 664 82.34 19.52 -11.63
CA ARG A 664 81.58 19.09 -12.80
C ARG A 664 80.15 18.75 -12.39
N VAL A 665 79.18 19.44 -12.97
CA VAL A 665 77.74 19.17 -12.76
C VAL A 665 77.13 18.70 -14.07
N VAL A 666 76.41 17.58 -14.03
CA VAL A 666 75.77 16.97 -15.20
C VAL A 666 74.28 16.74 -14.97
N PHE A 667 73.45 17.00 -15.97
CA PHE A 667 72.05 16.59 -15.95
C PHE A 667 71.56 16.21 -17.34
N SER A 668 70.50 15.42 -17.39
CA SER A 668 69.91 14.95 -18.65
C SER A 668 68.41 15.15 -18.68
N LEU A 669 67.87 15.52 -19.84
CA LEU A 669 66.44 15.73 -20.07
C LEU A 669 65.99 14.93 -21.30
N SER A 670 64.83 14.27 -21.19
CA SER A 670 64.17 13.63 -22.33
C SER A 670 63.21 14.63 -22.97
N THR A 671 63.32 14.82 -24.29
CA THR A 671 62.50 15.79 -25.03
C THR A 671 61.97 15.17 -26.31
N GLU A 672 60.76 15.54 -26.70
CA GLU A 672 60.18 15.12 -27.98
C GLU A 672 60.59 16.09 -29.10
N PRO A 673 60.81 15.62 -30.33
CA PRO A 673 61.08 16.50 -31.45
C PRO A 673 59.84 17.35 -31.73
N ALA A 674 60.05 18.64 -31.98
CA ALA A 674 58.99 19.53 -32.43
C ALA A 674 59.09 19.68 -33.96
N PRO A 675 58.00 19.53 -34.73
CA PRO A 675 58.05 19.70 -36.18
C PRO A 675 58.42 21.15 -36.52
N SER A 676 59.23 21.34 -37.56
CA SER A 676 59.69 22.67 -38.01
C SER A 676 58.57 23.63 -38.44
N SER A 677 57.33 23.13 -38.56
CA SER A 677 56.12 23.91 -38.82
C SER A 677 55.60 24.68 -37.59
N ASP A 678 56.05 24.33 -36.37
CA ASP A 678 55.58 24.94 -35.11
C ASP A 678 56.50 26.07 -34.61
N ALA A 679 57.35 26.62 -35.48
CA ALA A 679 58.01 27.89 -35.20
C ALA A 679 56.94 28.96 -34.95
N PRO A 680 57.08 29.85 -33.95
CA PRO A 680 56.11 30.93 -33.75
C PRO A 680 56.11 31.84 -34.97
N SER A 681 55.17 31.58 -35.88
CA SER A 681 54.86 32.47 -36.99
C SER A 681 54.26 33.74 -36.43
N ALA A 682 54.75 34.89 -36.91
CA ALA A 682 54.19 36.18 -36.57
C ALA A 682 52.67 36.18 -36.82
N PRO A 683 51.84 36.75 -35.92
CA PRO A 683 50.40 36.60 -36.00
C PRO A 683 49.84 37.27 -37.27
N PRO A 684 48.99 36.58 -38.05
CA PRO A 684 48.30 37.19 -39.18
C PRO A 684 47.18 38.14 -38.68
N PRO A 685 46.81 39.16 -39.48
CA PRO A 685 45.85 40.19 -39.07
C PRO A 685 44.44 39.61 -38.92
N PRO A 686 43.60 40.18 -38.03
CA PRO A 686 42.29 39.62 -37.71
C PRO A 686 41.29 39.88 -38.83
N GLU A 687 40.73 38.81 -39.42
CA GLU A 687 39.51 38.89 -40.23
C GLU A 687 38.24 38.76 -39.38
N PRO A 688 37.10 39.32 -39.85
CA PRO A 688 35.99 39.74 -39.01
C PRO A 688 35.13 38.58 -38.51
N ILE A 689 34.74 38.67 -37.24
CA ILE A 689 33.80 37.77 -36.56
C ILE A 689 32.43 37.85 -37.26
N ALA A 690 32.07 36.80 -38.00
CA ALA A 690 30.68 36.51 -38.33
C ALA A 690 30.04 35.73 -37.18
N ALA A 691 28.95 36.29 -36.63
CA ALA A 691 28.19 35.70 -35.53
C ALA A 691 27.62 34.31 -35.86
N PRO A 692 27.70 33.32 -34.96
CA PRO A 692 27.04 32.04 -35.16
C PRO A 692 25.52 32.16 -34.96
N ALA A 693 24.77 31.72 -35.96
CA ALA A 693 23.32 31.52 -35.92
C ALA A 693 22.92 30.54 -34.79
N PRO A 694 21.69 30.64 -34.24
CA PRO A 694 21.29 29.90 -33.05
C PRO A 694 21.20 28.39 -33.34
N ARG A 695 22.05 27.60 -32.66
CA ARG A 695 21.95 26.14 -32.65
C ARG A 695 20.64 25.71 -31.98
N ALA A 696 19.78 25.07 -32.76
CA ALA A 696 18.64 24.32 -32.25
C ALA A 696 19.12 23.22 -31.28
N LYS A 697 18.47 23.13 -30.11
CA LYS A 697 18.70 22.08 -29.11
C LYS A 697 18.52 20.69 -29.76
N PRO A 698 19.41 19.71 -29.53
CA PRO A 698 19.18 18.35 -29.98
C PRO A 698 17.93 17.81 -29.27
N ARG A 699 16.91 17.43 -30.06
CA ARG A 699 15.84 16.54 -29.60
C ARG A 699 16.50 15.29 -29.02
N ALA A 700 16.21 15.00 -27.76
CA ALA A 700 16.60 13.76 -27.10
C ALA A 700 16.18 12.58 -27.97
N ARG A 701 17.15 11.93 -28.62
CA ARG A 701 16.96 10.59 -29.18
C ARG A 701 16.64 9.69 -28.00
N GLY A 702 15.46 9.06 -28.05
CA GLY A 702 15.02 8.11 -27.05
C GLY A 702 16.12 7.09 -26.79
N ARG A 703 16.44 6.88 -25.51
CA ARG A 703 17.22 5.74 -25.06
C ARG A 703 16.58 4.48 -25.67
N PRO A 704 17.36 3.56 -26.27
CA PRO A 704 16.82 2.26 -26.64
C PRO A 704 16.26 1.60 -25.38
N LEU A 705 14.98 1.21 -25.42
CA LEU A 705 14.35 0.42 -24.38
C LEU A 705 15.20 -0.85 -24.18
N PRO A 706 15.58 -1.21 -22.95
CA PRO A 706 16.25 -2.47 -22.70
C PRO A 706 15.34 -3.61 -23.20
N VAL A 707 15.94 -4.65 -23.78
CA VAL A 707 15.24 -5.84 -24.28
C VAL A 707 14.30 -6.35 -23.19
N LEU A 708 13.00 -6.09 -23.35
CA LEU A 708 11.98 -6.46 -22.38
C LEU A 708 11.75 -7.97 -22.49
N THR A 709 11.98 -8.68 -21.40
CA THR A 709 11.65 -10.11 -21.30
C THR A 709 10.13 -10.28 -21.54
N PRO A 710 9.70 -11.28 -22.33
CA PRO A 710 8.28 -11.45 -22.60
C PRO A 710 7.51 -11.91 -21.36
N LEU A 711 6.47 -11.16 -20.99
CA LEU A 711 5.56 -11.47 -19.87
C LEU A 711 4.34 -12.23 -20.35
N SER A 712 3.72 -13.03 -19.49
CA SER A 712 2.39 -13.57 -19.76
C SER A 712 1.34 -12.45 -19.73
N PRO A 713 0.18 -12.61 -20.42
CA PRO A 713 -0.91 -11.63 -20.37
C PRO A 713 -1.38 -11.34 -18.95
N THR A 714 -1.40 -12.36 -18.09
CA THR A 714 -1.80 -12.23 -16.68
C THR A 714 -0.80 -11.43 -15.85
N GLN A 715 0.51 -11.63 -16.08
CA GLN A 715 1.57 -10.88 -15.41
C GLN A 715 1.57 -9.41 -15.85
N LYS A 716 1.24 -9.15 -17.11
CA LYS A 716 1.15 -7.81 -17.70
C LYS A 716 0.01 -7.00 -17.06
N ASP A 717 -1.17 -7.60 -16.96
CA ASP A 717 -2.35 -7.00 -16.31
C ASP A 717 -2.14 -6.80 -14.80
N GLU A 718 -1.45 -7.74 -14.13
CA GLU A 718 -1.13 -7.65 -12.69
C GLU A 718 -0.16 -6.50 -12.42
N LEU A 719 0.94 -6.39 -13.17
CA LEU A 719 1.92 -5.31 -13.02
C LEU A 719 1.31 -3.93 -13.33
N GLU A 720 0.47 -3.83 -14.37
CA GLU A 720 -0.22 -2.59 -14.71
C GLU A 720 -1.23 -2.18 -13.61
N ALA A 721 -1.98 -3.13 -13.06
CA ALA A 721 -2.91 -2.85 -11.96
C ALA A 721 -2.18 -2.41 -10.70
N LEU A 722 -1.10 -3.10 -10.31
CA LEU A 722 -0.31 -2.76 -9.14
C LEU A 722 0.38 -1.38 -9.26
N ALA A 723 0.86 -1.04 -10.47
CA ALA A 723 1.46 0.27 -10.75
C ALA A 723 0.42 1.40 -10.74
N ARG A 724 -0.77 1.17 -11.33
CA ARG A 724 -1.87 2.14 -11.33
C ARG A 724 -2.39 2.43 -9.92
N ASP A 725 -2.49 1.40 -9.09
CA ASP A 725 -3.05 1.50 -7.74
C ASP A 725 -2.01 1.99 -6.72
N GLY A 726 -0.76 2.25 -7.14
CA GLY A 726 0.30 2.81 -6.30
C GLY A 726 0.77 1.89 -5.17
N ARG A 727 0.55 0.57 -5.31
CA ARG A 727 0.80 -0.42 -4.25
C ARG A 727 2.28 -0.81 -4.20
N TRP A 728 3.10 0.05 -3.60
CA TRP A 728 4.57 -0.09 -3.56
C TRP A 728 5.04 -1.44 -2.99
N SER A 729 4.49 -1.89 -1.85
CA SER A 729 4.89 -3.15 -1.22
C SER A 729 4.58 -4.38 -2.09
N ASP A 730 3.40 -4.38 -2.72
CA ASP A 730 2.97 -5.47 -3.60
C ASP A 730 3.76 -5.50 -4.91
N LEU A 731 4.15 -4.33 -5.44
CA LEU A 731 5.07 -4.23 -6.58
C LEU A 731 6.46 -4.78 -6.21
N HIS A 732 6.95 -4.49 -5.00
CA HIS A 732 8.24 -4.99 -4.53
C HIS A 732 8.23 -6.53 -4.42
N GLU A 733 7.16 -7.10 -3.87
CA GLU A 733 6.96 -8.54 -3.78
C GLU A 733 6.79 -9.19 -5.17
N TRP A 734 6.05 -8.54 -6.08
CA TRP A 734 5.88 -8.98 -7.45
C TRP A 734 7.20 -9.01 -8.22
N VAL A 735 8.03 -7.97 -8.10
CA VAL A 735 9.37 -7.90 -8.71
C VAL A 735 10.29 -8.97 -8.13
N ASN A 736 10.20 -9.27 -6.84
CA ASN A 736 10.95 -10.35 -6.21
C ASN A 736 10.52 -11.74 -6.67
N ARG A 737 9.22 -11.97 -6.90
CA ARG A 737 8.73 -13.20 -7.55
C ARG A 737 9.28 -13.32 -8.97
N LEU A 738 9.26 -12.24 -9.76
CA LEU A 738 9.82 -12.25 -11.11
C LEU A 738 11.35 -12.49 -11.13
N ALA A 739 12.07 -12.04 -10.10
CA ALA A 739 13.52 -12.23 -9.95
C ALA A 739 13.96 -13.69 -9.80
N THR A 740 13.04 -14.61 -9.52
CA THR A 740 13.32 -16.05 -9.47
C THR A 740 13.53 -16.70 -10.85
N ASP A 741 13.14 -16.02 -11.95
CA ASP A 741 13.39 -16.47 -13.32
C ASP A 741 14.65 -15.80 -13.89
N ALA A 742 15.67 -16.60 -14.24
CA ALA A 742 16.95 -16.12 -14.75
C ALA A 742 16.83 -15.30 -16.05
N HIS A 743 15.78 -15.54 -16.87
CA HIS A 743 15.54 -14.80 -18.11
C HIS A 743 14.98 -13.38 -17.89
N SER A 744 14.52 -13.08 -16.67
CA SER A 744 13.82 -11.83 -16.33
C SER A 744 14.71 -10.79 -15.61
N GLN A 745 15.99 -11.08 -15.38
CA GLN A 745 16.90 -10.20 -14.63
C GLN A 745 17.04 -8.76 -15.18
N PRO A 746 17.15 -8.51 -16.50
CA PRO A 746 17.26 -7.15 -17.03
C PRO A 746 16.00 -6.31 -16.76
N MET A 747 14.83 -6.95 -16.84
CA MET A 747 13.55 -6.30 -16.54
C MET A 747 13.38 -6.04 -15.04
N VAL A 748 13.78 -6.99 -14.19
CA VAL A 748 13.77 -6.85 -12.73
C VAL A 748 14.65 -5.68 -12.27
N LEU A 749 15.85 -5.52 -12.83
CA LEU A 749 16.74 -4.39 -12.52
C LEU A 749 16.12 -3.05 -12.90
N THR A 750 15.50 -2.98 -14.07
CA THR A 750 14.85 -1.77 -14.57
C THR A 750 13.61 -1.41 -13.75
N LEU A 751 12.82 -2.41 -13.36
CA LEU A 751 11.66 -2.22 -12.48
C LEU A 751 12.07 -1.81 -11.07
N ARG A 752 13.15 -2.38 -10.50
CA ARG A 752 13.68 -1.94 -9.19
C ARG A 752 14.15 -0.48 -9.24
N GLN A 753 14.87 -0.07 -10.28
CA GLN A 753 15.29 1.32 -10.44
C GLN A 753 14.11 2.30 -10.56
N ALA A 754 13.03 1.90 -11.23
CA ALA A 754 11.80 2.70 -11.30
C ALA A 754 11.05 2.72 -9.95
N LEU A 755 11.05 1.59 -9.23
CA LEU A 755 10.43 1.45 -7.90
C LEU A 755 11.15 2.31 -6.85
N ASP A 756 12.47 2.33 -6.87
CA ASP A 756 13.32 3.12 -5.96
C ASP A 756 13.15 4.63 -6.17
N ARG A 757 12.74 5.02 -7.38
CA ARG A 757 12.41 6.41 -7.75
C ARG A 757 10.94 6.76 -7.59
N LEU A 758 10.11 5.80 -7.13
CA LEU A 758 8.65 5.95 -7.03
C LEU A 758 7.98 6.36 -8.36
N ASP A 759 8.56 5.97 -9.50
CA ASP A 759 8.06 6.33 -10.84
C ASP A 759 7.07 5.27 -11.35
N PHE A 760 5.85 5.30 -10.78
CA PHE A 760 4.79 4.34 -11.10
C PHE A 760 4.29 4.44 -12.56
N GLU A 761 4.40 5.61 -13.18
CA GLU A 761 4.07 5.78 -14.61
C GLU A 761 5.09 5.10 -15.51
N GLN A 762 6.38 5.18 -15.17
CA GLN A 762 7.41 4.44 -15.88
C GLN A 762 7.20 2.92 -15.79
N ILE A 763 6.81 2.39 -14.63
CA ILE A 763 6.47 0.97 -14.45
C ILE A 763 5.26 0.58 -15.31
N ARG A 764 4.23 1.43 -15.36
CA ARG A 764 3.03 1.20 -16.18
C ARG A 764 3.36 1.17 -17.68
N LEU A 765 4.22 2.08 -18.13
CA LEU A 765 4.69 2.11 -19.52
C LEU A 765 5.51 0.86 -19.86
N MET A 766 6.36 0.40 -18.94
CA MET A 766 7.12 -0.85 -19.11
C MET A 766 6.20 -2.08 -19.15
N ALA A 767 5.17 -2.13 -18.28
CA ALA A 767 4.17 -3.19 -18.30
C ALA A 767 3.47 -3.26 -19.66
N ARG A 768 3.03 -2.13 -20.22
CA ARG A 768 2.36 -2.08 -21.54
C ARG A 768 3.30 -2.44 -22.69
N ALA A 769 4.56 -2.01 -22.62
CA ALA A 769 5.56 -2.23 -23.66
C ALA A 769 6.15 -3.65 -23.68
N ALA A 770 5.99 -4.45 -22.62
CA ALA A 770 6.56 -5.80 -22.55
C ALA A 770 5.98 -6.74 -23.63
N PRO A 771 6.79 -7.47 -24.41
CA PRO A 771 6.27 -8.43 -25.39
C PRO A 771 5.49 -9.56 -24.70
N VAL A 772 4.48 -10.12 -25.36
CA VAL A 772 3.66 -11.21 -24.80
C VAL A 772 4.33 -12.55 -25.13
N ARG A 773 4.54 -13.40 -24.13
CA ARG A 773 5.02 -14.77 -24.33
C ARG A 773 3.90 -15.59 -24.99
N ALA A 774 4.10 -16.05 -26.23
CA ALA A 774 3.17 -17.01 -26.85
C ALA A 774 3.22 -18.31 -26.05
N LEU A 775 2.04 -18.84 -25.70
CA LEU A 775 1.82 -20.03 -24.87
C LEU A 775 2.50 -21.27 -25.44
#